data_AF-A0A024G4N3-F1
#
_entry.id   AF-A0A024G4N3-F1
#
_cell.length_a   1.000
_cell.length_b   1.000
_cell.length_c   1.000
_cell.angle_alpha   90.00
_cell.angle_beta   90.00
_cell.angle_gamma   90.00
#
_symmetry.space_group_name_H-M   'P 1'
#
loop_
_entity.id
_entity.type
_entity.pdbx_description
1 polymer ?
#
loop_
_entity_poly.entity_id
_entity_poly.type
_entity_poly.pdbx_seq_one_letter_code
_entity_poly.pdbx_strand_id
1 'polypeptide(L)'
;MLFKHFPLGFYYYPSETPQKAFSSDKIGASAMSVSIKVSVRCRPFTCDDKLGVFLTQSSEEQGEVQLINSTYSTTRFPFSYAWWSAYGYHRHVQGNLDQAQAMTLIDQAQAYHSVGLKIKDDLLSGNAVVLFAYGLSGSGKTYTVFGPDAVDTPDAWFRHKTPHAQWGLFPRLAYEVFNEKQDGWKISMKYFQNVVDTVRDLMSPVAQEQQYKAGIKKDSDGFTDIEWCQSVVLKDWNDLRRTFMAANARKAIAPTQFNHQSTRGHCIMTLEVEKPDPEREGIKQKGRVYVCDLAGTEPAGDIVYAEYKKISFENGDQEYKYLGPHSDPSKSKELQDQGKKINLSLTEMAQFFMKMAEMVKANKLKPGISIPGCNSYFLCKYLKDTMLQARTYLFCAIRPEVKFHNYTFATLGFAKNASVIKLQPKKACAVSSPAERKLMAELEQMKLLVKELRQENEKIAQVQDVSKIGDAEIQNEKLQMEQLTEMVAQKRLELENVLLGAATGASTAKNVQDELMQRQREEYAKRGIHLYHFEADTTSPYLLNLDVDAYRSKRFMFLLNQPKVTIGPHGDIKPMSLNIVENHCFFQLENGEIELHAGAGDVIHNGTELRKNEKRILKQYDRVAIATDLMLFVHPGKASIDIEPTADDAAQEYQRALQSVDTTAMLELQEEMKRFQEEKAKWELQKSQPVTHQPDHTSTESNMEKDLLARQVNDQELREVLPKIMETRQIVRALNRGMLDFETTLQSCTSCSSEQQAQNSMDRSSIPKVKIKVQNNDTEEIIFLDVFEFVKAHAMLKDEVAFLRNAIMNEREYASPPGHEPITLFFDHSFQIGSATIFPEYLLYNLETDSDDSQLNVKLAIPPFNTIGKLQVVWTPLSSPDSERHEEEHLLDIETPDDLLGNSWTYKLQIQAISGLPLITESAYCQYEFLGELFTTETVEQHTRNPVFGYEYVHHIESVTPNFIDFLQFQRIEFQVFVTPYIMNLPKDVISTTNSVIVANLGDREGSMEASVSRADLEDWCMRLKTELQDAREDILFLQKAYQTATGREAPSRYGTTAISCTPRKQLTSALATDSQLNS
;
A
#
# COMPACT_ATOMS: atom_id res chain seq x y z
N MET A 1 20.05 71.17 -29.47
CA MET A 1 21.23 70.50 -30.05
C MET A 1 21.12 69.01 -29.73
N LEU A 2 21.20 68.05 -30.63
CA LEU A 2 21.09 67.99 -32.09
C LEU A 2 20.90 66.47 -32.35
N PHE A 3 19.68 66.05 -32.66
CA PHE A 3 19.29 65.60 -34.00
C PHE A 3 20.21 64.58 -34.73
N LYS A 4 19.54 63.54 -35.27
CA LYS A 4 19.70 62.93 -36.63
C LYS A 4 20.68 61.74 -36.75
N HIS A 5 20.43 60.69 -37.56
CA HIS A 5 19.32 60.33 -38.45
C HIS A 5 19.56 58.93 -39.07
N PHE A 6 18.48 58.13 -39.21
CA PHE A 6 18.01 57.42 -40.44
C PHE A 6 18.74 56.13 -40.94
N PRO A 7 18.12 55.29 -41.80
CA PRO A 7 16.68 54.89 -41.88
C PRO A 7 16.33 53.49 -42.47
N LEU A 8 15.01 53.20 -42.46
CA LEU A 8 14.13 52.60 -43.51
C LEU A 8 14.31 51.17 -44.05
N GLY A 9 13.18 50.43 -44.07
CA GLY A 9 12.91 49.31 -44.99
C GLY A 9 11.64 48.50 -44.69
N PHE A 10 10.51 48.88 -45.31
CA PHE A 10 9.15 48.32 -45.26
C PHE A 10 9.03 46.85 -45.76
N TYR A 11 7.95 46.06 -45.56
CA TYR A 11 6.68 46.14 -46.30
C TYR A 11 5.50 45.33 -45.66
N TYR A 12 4.39 46.05 -45.46
CA TYR A 12 2.96 45.75 -45.75
C TYR A 12 2.10 44.75 -44.92
N TYR A 13 1.09 45.34 -44.26
CA TYR A 13 -0.24 44.80 -43.95
C TYR A 13 -1.27 45.29 -45.00
N PRO A 14 -2.45 44.65 -45.11
CA PRO A 14 -3.72 45.33 -44.74
C PRO A 14 -4.74 44.34 -44.12
N SER A 15 -5.84 44.66 -43.44
CA SER A 15 -6.50 45.87 -42.95
C SER A 15 -7.70 45.42 -42.09
N GLU A 16 -8.11 46.25 -41.13
CA GLU A 16 -9.18 46.06 -40.15
C GLU A 16 -10.61 45.95 -40.72
N THR A 17 -11.52 45.35 -39.95
CA THR A 17 -12.90 45.86 -39.80
C THR A 17 -13.35 45.82 -38.33
N PRO A 18 -14.16 46.79 -37.86
CA PRO A 18 -14.44 47.00 -36.44
C PRO A 18 -15.80 46.42 -36.03
N GLN A 19 -15.88 45.71 -34.90
CA GLN A 19 -17.16 45.37 -34.27
C GLN A 19 -17.21 45.73 -32.78
N LYS A 20 -17.96 46.83 -32.54
CA LYS A 20 -18.91 47.09 -31.46
C LYS A 20 -18.55 46.63 -30.04
N ALA A 21 -18.31 47.62 -29.19
CA ALA A 21 -18.46 47.53 -27.75
C ALA A 21 -19.87 47.05 -27.37
N PHE A 22 -19.94 45.93 -26.66
CA PHE A 22 -21.11 45.51 -25.88
C PHE A 22 -20.69 45.40 -24.42
N SER A 23 -21.32 46.19 -23.57
CA SER A 23 -21.31 46.02 -22.12
C SER A 23 -21.84 44.63 -21.77
N SER A 24 -21.07 43.83 -21.04
CA SER A 24 -21.54 42.59 -20.43
C SER A 24 -20.97 42.43 -19.02
N ASP A 25 -21.51 43.23 -18.11
CA ASP A 25 -21.68 42.81 -16.72
C ASP A 25 -22.61 41.59 -16.72
N LYS A 26 -22.00 40.39 -16.82
CA LYS A 26 -22.48 39.06 -16.44
C LYS A 26 -21.61 38.01 -17.15
N ILE A 27 -20.36 37.86 -16.71
CA ILE A 27 -19.56 36.67 -17.01
C ILE A 27 -19.49 35.88 -15.70
N GLY A 28 -20.24 34.78 -15.63
CA GLY A 28 -19.97 33.74 -14.64
C GLY A 28 -18.54 33.28 -14.81
N ALA A 29 -17.80 33.17 -13.70
CA ALA A 29 -16.39 32.81 -13.68
C ALA A 29 -16.13 31.53 -14.51
N SER A 30 -15.57 31.70 -15.70
CA SER A 30 -14.98 30.63 -16.50
C SER A 30 -13.77 30.10 -15.72
N ALA A 31 -13.89 28.89 -15.16
CA ALA A 31 -12.79 28.24 -14.44
C ALA A 31 -11.64 27.93 -15.42
N MET A 32 -10.51 28.62 -15.27
CA MET A 32 -9.31 28.38 -16.08
C MET A 32 -8.74 26.97 -15.81
N SER A 33 -8.63 26.15 -16.85
CA SER A 33 -7.95 24.85 -16.78
C SER A 33 -6.43 25.03 -16.65
N VAL A 34 -5.77 24.22 -15.81
CA VAL A 34 -4.32 24.31 -15.53
C VAL A 34 -3.63 23.01 -15.93
N SER A 35 -2.47 23.06 -16.58
CA SER A 35 -1.70 21.85 -16.91
C SER A 35 -0.82 21.38 -15.74
N ILE A 36 -0.50 20.09 -15.72
CA ILE A 36 0.47 19.54 -14.76
C ILE A 36 1.85 20.17 -15.01
N LYS A 37 2.49 20.66 -13.94
CA LYS A 37 3.85 21.19 -14.02
C LYS A 37 4.84 20.05 -13.81
N VAL A 38 5.67 19.78 -14.81
CA VAL A 38 6.61 18.66 -14.80
C VAL A 38 8.04 19.18 -14.67
N SER A 39 8.72 18.73 -13.63
CA SER A 39 10.12 19.06 -13.33
C SER A 39 10.96 17.79 -13.38
N VAL A 40 11.95 17.74 -14.26
CA VAL A 40 12.92 16.64 -14.30
C VAL A 40 14.20 17.06 -13.60
N ARG A 41 14.67 16.27 -12.65
CA ARG A 41 15.91 16.53 -11.90
C ARG A 41 16.88 15.38 -12.05
N CYS A 42 18.11 15.70 -12.48
CA CYS A 42 19.18 14.75 -12.62
C CYS A 42 20.14 14.80 -11.42
N ARG A 43 20.37 13.65 -10.77
CA ARG A 43 21.27 13.54 -9.61
C ARG A 43 22.76 13.48 -10.00
N PRO A 44 23.69 13.63 -9.03
CA PRO A 44 25.10 13.30 -9.23
C PRO A 44 25.35 11.87 -9.65
N PHE A 45 26.45 11.69 -10.40
CA PHE A 45 27.02 10.40 -10.73
C PHE A 45 27.31 9.60 -9.46
N THR A 46 27.17 8.28 -9.59
CA THR A 46 27.40 7.31 -8.50
C THR A 46 28.40 6.22 -8.88
N CYS A 47 28.68 6.09 -10.16
CA CYS A 47 29.66 5.19 -10.71
C CYS A 47 30.26 5.85 -11.95
N ASP A 48 31.45 5.37 -12.33
CA ASP A 48 32.07 5.85 -13.55
C ASP A 48 31.29 5.36 -14.77
N ASP A 49 30.81 6.29 -15.60
CA ASP A 49 30.08 5.97 -16.82
C ASP A 49 30.07 7.17 -17.78
N LYS A 50 29.66 6.96 -19.04
CA LYS A 50 29.43 8.02 -20.01
C LYS A 50 28.23 8.88 -19.60
N LEU A 51 28.23 10.15 -20.01
CA LEU A 51 27.06 11.02 -19.85
C LEU A 51 25.93 10.53 -20.75
N GLY A 52 24.76 10.28 -20.15
CA GLY A 52 23.57 9.79 -20.82
C GLY A 52 22.48 10.84 -21.07
N VAL A 53 22.57 11.99 -20.39
CA VAL A 53 21.55 13.03 -20.43
C VAL A 53 22.14 14.42 -20.62
N PHE A 54 21.44 15.24 -21.38
CA PHE A 54 21.73 16.65 -21.58
C PHE A 54 20.47 17.46 -21.28
N LEU A 55 20.56 18.37 -20.30
CA LEU A 55 19.43 19.13 -19.77
C LEU A 55 19.63 20.61 -20.07
N THR A 56 18.60 21.25 -20.61
CA THR A 56 18.61 22.70 -20.89
C THR A 56 17.36 23.36 -20.33
N GLN A 57 17.52 24.56 -19.78
CA GLN A 57 16.42 25.42 -19.35
C GLN A 57 16.49 26.72 -20.16
N SER A 58 15.58 26.88 -21.11
CA SER A 58 15.58 28.02 -22.04
C SER A 58 14.84 29.24 -21.49
N SER A 59 13.80 29.03 -20.68
CA SER A 59 13.03 30.09 -20.00
C SER A 59 12.36 29.54 -18.74
N GLU A 60 11.58 30.36 -18.01
CA GLU A 60 11.02 30.00 -16.69
C GLU A 60 10.19 28.71 -16.67
N GLU A 61 9.56 28.31 -17.77
CA GLU A 61 8.78 27.06 -17.88
C GLU A 61 9.03 26.28 -19.18
N GLN A 62 10.25 26.38 -19.70
CA GLN A 62 10.69 25.65 -20.90
C GLN A 62 12.01 24.93 -20.63
N GLY A 63 11.88 23.71 -20.10
CA GLY A 63 12.98 22.76 -19.95
C GLY A 63 12.97 21.70 -21.04
N GLU A 64 14.14 21.21 -21.43
CA GLU A 64 14.30 20.08 -22.34
C GLU A 64 15.29 19.07 -21.74
N VAL A 65 14.95 17.79 -21.85
CA VAL A 65 15.83 16.67 -21.53
C VAL A 65 16.11 15.91 -22.83
N GLN A 66 17.38 15.83 -23.19
CA GLN A 66 17.87 15.05 -24.31
C GLN A 66 18.66 13.84 -23.81
N LEU A 67 18.28 12.64 -24.24
CA LEU A 67 19.08 11.44 -24.08
C LEU A 67 20.19 11.45 -25.13
N ILE A 68 21.43 11.34 -24.66
CA ILE A 68 22.64 11.23 -25.48
C ILE A 68 23.25 9.85 -25.26
N ASN A 69 24.07 9.35 -26.20
CA ASN A 69 24.60 7.97 -26.12
C ASN A 69 23.49 6.91 -25.96
N SER A 70 22.32 7.17 -26.55
CA SER A 70 21.11 6.37 -26.44
C SER A 70 20.81 5.64 -27.75
N THR A 71 20.27 4.43 -27.64
CA THR A 71 19.79 3.62 -28.77
C THR A 71 18.29 3.82 -29.05
N TYR A 72 17.59 4.61 -28.23
CA TYR A 72 16.16 4.89 -28.39
C TYR A 72 15.89 5.84 -29.56
N SER A 73 14.78 5.62 -30.29
CA SER A 73 14.34 6.48 -31.40
C SER A 73 13.90 7.87 -30.94
N THR A 74 13.21 7.95 -29.80
CA THR A 74 12.83 9.22 -29.16
C THR A 74 13.88 9.62 -28.13
N THR A 75 14.60 10.70 -28.41
CA THR A 75 15.69 11.16 -27.54
C THR A 75 15.43 12.50 -26.89
N ARG A 76 14.47 13.31 -27.34
CA ARG A 76 14.22 14.67 -26.81
C ARG A 76 12.83 14.77 -26.19
N PHE A 77 12.78 15.34 -24.99
CA PHE A 77 11.57 15.45 -24.19
C PHE A 77 11.42 16.87 -23.62
N PRO A 78 10.35 17.60 -24.00
CA PRO A 78 10.07 18.92 -23.45
C PRO A 78 9.28 18.84 -22.14
N PHE A 79 9.65 19.65 -21.15
CA PHE A 79 9.01 19.75 -19.84
C PHE A 79 8.97 21.20 -19.34
N SER A 80 8.33 21.43 -18.19
CA SER A 80 8.34 22.77 -17.57
C SER A 80 9.73 23.12 -17.03
N TYR A 81 10.38 22.16 -16.37
CA TYR A 81 11.69 22.37 -15.77
C TYR A 81 12.63 21.19 -16.01
N ALA A 82 13.91 21.48 -16.28
CA ALA A 82 14.99 20.51 -16.40
C ALA A 82 16.19 20.97 -15.54
N TRP A 83 16.47 20.25 -14.46
CA TRP A 83 17.46 20.62 -13.45
C TRP A 83 18.65 19.65 -13.45
N TRP A 84 19.82 20.18 -13.76
CA TRP A 84 21.09 19.47 -13.65
C TRP A 84 21.67 19.66 -12.25
N SER A 85 21.66 18.64 -11.39
CA SER A 85 22.19 18.71 -10.02
C SER A 85 23.39 17.79 -9.81
N ALA A 86 24.14 17.45 -10.86
CA ALA A 86 25.21 16.47 -10.78
C ALA A 86 26.55 17.08 -10.30
N TYR A 87 26.61 17.47 -9.03
CA TYR A 87 27.85 17.96 -8.42
C TYR A 87 28.98 16.95 -8.51
N GLY A 88 30.20 17.43 -8.72
CA GLY A 88 31.38 16.56 -8.77
C GLY A 88 31.44 15.61 -9.97
N TYR A 89 30.63 15.83 -11.01
CA TYR A 89 30.58 14.99 -12.22
C TYR A 89 31.96 14.73 -12.85
N HIS A 90 32.91 15.67 -12.73
CA HIS A 90 34.30 15.50 -13.16
C HIS A 90 35.00 14.24 -12.63
N ARG A 91 34.55 13.70 -11.49
CA ARG A 91 35.16 12.52 -10.87
C ARG A 91 34.78 11.21 -11.58
N HIS A 92 33.63 11.17 -12.22
CA HIS A 92 33.00 9.92 -12.67
C HIS A 92 32.63 9.93 -14.16
N VAL A 93 32.48 11.11 -14.78
CA VAL A 93 32.06 11.19 -16.18
C VAL A 93 33.16 10.68 -17.13
N GLN A 94 32.83 9.68 -17.94
CA GLN A 94 33.73 9.13 -18.95
C GLN A 94 33.31 9.61 -20.36
N GLY A 95 33.85 10.75 -20.82
CA GLY A 95 33.51 11.34 -22.11
C GLY A 95 32.35 12.35 -22.06
N ASN A 96 32.16 13.13 -23.13
CA ASN A 96 31.17 14.23 -23.21
C ASN A 96 31.34 15.32 -22.11
N LEU A 97 32.57 15.54 -21.64
CA LEU A 97 32.85 16.49 -20.54
C LEU A 97 32.43 17.92 -20.88
N ASP A 98 32.63 18.35 -22.13
CA ASP A 98 32.26 19.69 -22.60
C ASP A 98 30.74 19.90 -22.52
N GLN A 99 29.95 18.86 -22.82
CA GLN A 99 28.49 18.91 -22.71
C GLN A 99 28.05 18.94 -21.24
N ALA A 100 28.72 18.19 -20.35
CA ALA A 100 28.46 18.25 -18.92
C ALA A 100 28.79 19.63 -18.33
N GLN A 101 29.88 20.26 -18.79
CA GLN A 101 30.29 21.62 -18.40
C GLN A 101 29.34 22.71 -18.90
N ALA A 102 28.69 22.50 -20.05
CA ALA A 102 27.74 23.46 -20.60
C ALA A 102 26.41 23.53 -19.83
N MET A 103 26.07 22.51 -19.01
CA MET A 103 24.83 22.49 -18.23
C MET A 103 24.95 23.32 -16.95
N THR A 104 23.92 24.12 -16.65
CA THR A 104 23.88 24.93 -15.43
C THR A 104 23.52 24.08 -14.21
N LEU A 105 24.38 24.07 -13.18
CA LEU A 105 24.12 23.35 -11.93
C LEU A 105 23.01 24.04 -11.12
N ILE A 106 22.04 23.24 -10.66
CA ILE A 106 20.88 23.68 -9.87
C ILE A 106 20.89 23.00 -8.50
N ASP A 107 21.00 23.80 -7.44
CA ASP A 107 20.92 23.34 -6.05
C ASP A 107 19.48 23.26 -5.54
N GLN A 108 19.33 22.83 -4.27
CA GLN A 108 18.02 22.74 -3.63
C GLN A 108 17.33 24.09 -3.47
N ALA A 109 18.08 25.15 -3.20
CA ALA A 109 17.53 26.48 -2.99
C ALA A 109 17.05 27.07 -4.32
N GLN A 110 17.81 26.89 -5.40
CA GLN A 110 17.45 27.28 -6.76
C GLN A 110 16.24 26.49 -7.27
N ALA A 111 16.20 25.17 -7.03
CA ALA A 111 15.02 24.35 -7.35
C ALA A 111 13.79 24.87 -6.61
N TYR A 112 13.89 25.15 -5.30
CA TYR A 112 12.79 25.74 -4.54
C TYR A 112 12.39 27.13 -5.03
N HIS A 113 13.33 28.00 -5.39
CA HIS A 113 13.01 29.33 -5.90
C HIS A 113 12.23 29.27 -7.23
N SER A 114 12.49 28.27 -8.07
CA SER A 114 11.82 28.12 -9.37
C SER A 114 10.34 27.72 -9.27
N VAL A 115 9.94 26.91 -8.27
CA VAL A 115 8.57 26.37 -8.16
C VAL A 115 7.94 26.48 -6.78
N GLY A 116 8.72 26.52 -5.71
CA GLY A 116 8.28 26.49 -4.32
C GLY A 116 7.45 27.71 -3.93
N LEU A 117 7.81 28.90 -4.42
CA LEU A 117 7.03 30.12 -4.20
C LEU A 117 5.63 30.02 -4.82
N LYS A 118 5.53 29.48 -6.04
CA LYS A 118 4.24 29.23 -6.72
C LYS A 118 3.37 28.24 -5.93
N ILE A 119 3.99 27.16 -5.42
CA ILE A 119 3.33 26.17 -4.57
C ILE A 119 2.80 26.80 -3.28
N LYS A 120 3.58 27.69 -2.66
CA LYS A 120 3.17 28.43 -1.46
C LYS A 120 1.95 29.31 -1.72
N ASP A 121 1.98 30.09 -2.80
CA ASP A 121 0.87 30.97 -3.17
C ASP A 121 -0.40 30.15 -3.44
N ASP A 122 -0.26 29.01 -4.12
CA ASP A 122 -1.38 28.11 -4.38
C ASP A 122 -1.98 27.55 -3.08
N LEU A 123 -1.13 27.07 -2.16
CA LEU A 123 -1.54 26.60 -0.83
C LEU A 123 -2.27 27.70 -0.04
N LEU A 124 -1.67 28.89 0.08
CA LEU A 124 -2.23 29.99 0.86
C LEU A 124 -3.48 30.59 0.21
N SER A 125 -3.68 30.43 -1.09
CA SER A 125 -4.92 30.86 -1.77
C SER A 125 -6.11 29.89 -1.60
N GLY A 126 -5.92 28.78 -0.87
CA GLY A 126 -6.94 27.77 -0.60
C GLY A 126 -7.05 26.66 -1.66
N ASN A 127 -6.04 26.48 -2.51
CA ASN A 127 -6.01 25.36 -3.46
C ASN A 127 -5.52 24.07 -2.77
N ALA A 128 -5.98 22.93 -3.27
CA ALA A 128 -5.28 21.68 -3.08
C ALA A 128 -4.08 21.61 -4.04
N VAL A 129 -2.93 21.19 -3.53
CA VAL A 129 -1.68 21.01 -4.27
C VAL A 129 -1.19 19.58 -4.07
N VAL A 130 -0.82 18.90 -5.15
CA VAL A 130 -0.24 17.55 -5.09
C VAL A 130 1.18 17.60 -5.64
N LEU A 131 2.14 17.14 -4.84
CA LEU A 131 3.56 17.02 -5.18
C LEU A 131 3.88 15.53 -5.36
N PHE A 132 4.13 15.08 -6.58
CA PHE A 132 4.57 13.72 -6.86
C PHE A 132 6.09 13.66 -7.00
N ALA A 133 6.74 12.75 -6.28
CA ALA A 133 8.12 12.37 -6.57
C ALA A 133 8.13 10.98 -7.22
N TYR A 134 8.65 10.92 -8.45
CA TYR A 134 8.60 9.73 -9.29
C TYR A 134 9.96 9.42 -9.93
N GLY A 135 10.30 8.14 -10.11
CA GLY A 135 11.54 7.69 -10.72
C GLY A 135 12.21 6.51 -10.00
N LEU A 136 13.34 6.06 -10.53
CA LEU A 136 14.11 4.91 -10.03
C LEU A 136 14.49 5.05 -8.53
N SER A 137 14.56 3.95 -7.79
CA SER A 137 15.14 4.00 -6.43
C SER A 137 16.57 4.56 -6.44
N GLY A 138 16.88 5.40 -5.46
CA GLY A 138 18.15 6.12 -5.42
C GLY A 138 18.31 7.24 -6.46
N SER A 139 17.33 7.55 -7.33
CA SER A 139 17.47 8.65 -8.30
C SER A 139 17.32 10.06 -7.70
N GLY A 140 16.85 10.18 -6.45
CA GLY A 140 16.74 11.45 -5.73
C GLY A 140 15.32 11.99 -5.50
N LYS A 141 14.30 11.09 -5.45
CA LYS A 141 12.90 11.43 -5.13
C LYS A 141 12.76 12.13 -3.77
N THR A 142 13.03 11.39 -2.69
CA THR A 142 13.01 11.90 -1.30
C THR A 142 13.96 13.08 -1.12
N TYR A 143 15.16 13.02 -1.72
CA TYR A 143 16.11 14.14 -1.68
C TYR A 143 15.53 15.43 -2.30
N THR A 144 14.78 15.34 -3.40
CA THR A 144 14.18 16.52 -4.01
C THR A 144 13.10 17.12 -3.11
N VAL A 145 12.21 16.29 -2.59
CA VAL A 145 11.07 16.75 -1.79
C VAL A 145 11.47 17.18 -0.39
N PHE A 146 12.24 16.36 0.33
CA PHE A 146 12.61 16.59 1.73
C PHE A 146 14.08 17.01 1.89
N GLY A 147 14.98 16.49 1.06
CA GLY A 147 16.42 16.51 1.33
C GLY A 147 16.83 15.26 2.11
N PRO A 148 17.99 15.27 2.79
CA PRO A 148 18.34 14.21 3.72
C PRO A 148 17.28 14.10 4.81
N ASP A 149 16.67 12.93 4.99
CA ASP A 149 15.62 12.67 5.99
C ASP A 149 15.91 11.47 6.89
N ALA A 150 17.05 10.81 6.71
CA ALA A 150 17.49 9.70 7.54
C ALA A 150 17.72 10.13 9.00
N VAL A 151 17.07 9.45 9.96
CA VAL A 151 17.11 9.84 11.38
C VAL A 151 18.52 9.79 11.97
N ASP A 152 19.37 8.88 11.50
CA ASP A 152 20.75 8.70 11.94
C ASP A 152 21.74 9.70 11.32
N THR A 153 21.33 10.46 10.30
CA THR A 153 22.22 11.36 9.56
C THR A 153 22.22 12.77 10.17
N PRO A 154 23.39 13.38 10.44
CA PRO A 154 23.48 14.73 11.02
C PRO A 154 22.81 15.81 10.15
N ASP A 155 22.90 15.66 8.83
CA ASP A 155 22.36 16.61 7.83
C ASP A 155 20.85 16.48 7.59
N ALA A 156 20.18 15.60 8.36
CA ALA A 156 18.74 15.41 8.23
C ALA A 156 18.00 16.73 8.46
N TRP A 157 17.09 17.08 7.55
CA TRP A 157 16.53 18.44 7.48
C TRP A 157 15.86 18.87 8.81
N PHE A 158 15.20 17.95 9.51
CA PHE A 158 14.51 18.21 10.78
C PHE A 158 15.45 18.45 11.97
N ARG A 159 16.76 18.17 11.84
CA ARG A 159 17.76 18.51 12.86
C ARG A 159 18.11 20.01 12.83
N HIS A 160 17.94 20.68 11.69
CA HIS A 160 18.25 22.09 11.54
C HIS A 160 17.06 22.98 11.93
N LYS A 161 17.30 23.99 12.80
CA LYS A 161 16.26 24.94 13.26
C LYS A 161 15.94 25.99 12.20
N THR A 162 16.93 26.34 11.40
CA THR A 162 16.88 27.38 10.37
C THR A 162 17.15 26.78 8.99
N PRO A 163 16.77 27.47 7.91
CA PRO A 163 17.01 27.00 6.54
C PRO A 163 18.44 26.53 6.30
N HIS A 164 18.56 25.31 5.80
CA HIS A 164 19.83 24.67 5.48
C HIS A 164 19.98 24.49 3.96
N ALA A 165 21.21 24.44 3.45
CA ALA A 165 21.47 24.28 2.01
C ALA A 165 20.88 22.96 1.46
N GLN A 166 20.86 21.90 2.27
CA GLN A 166 20.38 20.57 1.88
C GLN A 166 18.86 20.38 1.96
N TRP A 167 18.10 21.35 2.50
CA TRP A 167 16.64 21.24 2.58
C TRP A 167 16.00 21.16 1.20
N GLY A 168 15.15 20.15 0.99
CA GLY A 168 14.34 20.02 -0.21
C GLY A 168 13.19 21.04 -0.29
N LEU A 169 12.24 20.77 -1.19
CA LEU A 169 11.09 21.65 -1.43
C LEU A 169 10.17 21.82 -0.20
N PHE A 170 9.76 20.71 0.43
CA PHE A 170 8.78 20.73 1.51
C PHE A 170 9.26 21.44 2.78
N PRO A 171 10.48 21.18 3.32
CA PRO A 171 10.94 21.87 4.53
C PRO A 171 11.03 23.39 4.37
N ARG A 172 11.45 23.87 3.18
CA ARG A 172 11.49 25.31 2.87
C ARG A 172 10.09 25.91 2.80
N LEU A 173 9.18 25.25 2.08
CA LEU A 173 7.77 25.63 1.99
C LEU A 173 7.14 25.73 3.37
N ALA A 174 7.26 24.67 4.17
CA ALA A 174 6.69 24.62 5.51
C ALA A 174 7.29 25.69 6.42
N TYR A 175 8.61 25.90 6.40
CA TYR A 175 9.26 26.95 7.19
C TYR A 175 8.71 28.35 6.87
N GLU A 176 8.53 28.68 5.58
CA GLU A 176 7.92 29.96 5.19
C GLU A 176 6.46 30.08 5.64
N VAL A 177 5.66 29.04 5.46
CA VAL A 177 4.26 29.01 5.93
C VAL A 177 4.16 29.22 7.44
N PHE A 178 5.06 28.61 8.22
CA PHE A 178 5.09 28.82 9.68
C PHE A 178 5.57 30.21 10.08
N ASN A 179 6.44 30.86 9.30
CA ASN A 179 6.86 32.25 9.54
C ASN A 179 5.77 33.27 9.19
N GLU A 180 4.94 32.96 8.18
CA GLU A 180 3.79 33.77 7.79
C GLU A 180 2.54 33.48 8.63
N LYS A 181 2.57 32.46 9.50
CA LYS A 181 1.45 32.05 10.34
C LYS A 181 0.98 33.20 11.23
N GLN A 182 -0.31 33.53 11.11
CA GLN A 182 -0.97 34.54 11.94
C GLN A 182 -1.92 33.88 12.94
N ASP A 183 -2.48 34.69 13.84
CA ASP A 183 -3.52 34.21 14.76
C ASP A 183 -4.78 33.82 13.97
N GLY A 184 -5.47 32.77 14.41
CA GLY A 184 -6.60 32.20 13.66
C GLY A 184 -6.20 31.14 12.64
N TRP A 185 -4.91 30.96 12.35
CA TRP A 185 -4.43 29.90 11.47
C TRP A 185 -4.31 28.58 12.21
N LYS A 186 -4.82 27.52 11.60
CA LYS A 186 -4.67 26.14 12.05
C LYS A 186 -3.90 25.36 10.99
N ILE A 187 -2.78 24.78 11.39
CA ILE A 187 -1.94 23.96 10.51
C ILE A 187 -1.97 22.54 11.07
N SER A 188 -2.35 21.56 10.27
CA SER A 188 -2.39 20.14 10.64
C SER A 188 -1.59 19.29 9.67
N MET A 189 -1.08 18.17 10.18
CA MET A 189 -0.30 17.21 9.40
C MET A 189 -0.82 15.80 9.63
N LYS A 190 -1.04 15.09 8.52
CA LYS A 190 -1.31 13.66 8.47
C LYS A 190 -0.18 13.00 7.68
N TYR A 191 0.27 11.82 8.11
CA TYR A 191 1.33 11.10 7.41
C TYR A 191 1.10 9.60 7.51
N PHE A 192 1.11 8.89 6.40
CA PHE A 192 1.00 7.43 6.39
C PHE A 192 1.83 6.84 5.25
N GLN A 193 2.09 5.55 5.34
CA GLN A 193 2.78 4.78 4.31
C GLN A 193 1.90 3.63 3.84
N ASN A 194 1.78 3.43 2.54
CA ASN A 194 1.17 2.22 1.97
C ASN A 194 2.25 1.23 1.55
N VAL A 195 2.16 -0.01 2.03
CA VAL A 195 3.00 -1.14 1.64
C VAL A 195 2.08 -2.31 1.31
N VAL A 196 2.07 -2.77 0.05
CA VAL A 196 1.36 -4.00 -0.39
C VAL A 196 -0.06 -4.07 0.19
N ASP A 197 -0.90 -3.10 -0.19
CA ASP A 197 -2.31 -2.97 0.20
C ASP A 197 -2.60 -2.74 1.69
N THR A 198 -1.58 -2.58 2.53
CA THR A 198 -1.76 -2.09 3.91
C THR A 198 -1.32 -0.65 4.00
N VAL A 199 -2.19 0.17 4.58
CA VAL A 199 -1.82 1.52 5.03
C VAL A 199 -1.38 1.41 6.49
N ARG A 200 -0.24 2.02 6.78
CA ARG A 200 0.35 2.20 8.12
C ARG A 200 0.30 3.68 8.47
N ASP A 201 -0.35 4.02 9.57
CA ASP A 201 -0.40 5.40 10.05
C ASP A 201 0.94 5.82 10.70
N LEU A 202 1.63 6.74 10.02
CA LEU A 202 2.84 7.45 10.41
C LEU A 202 2.76 8.11 11.78
N MET A 203 1.59 8.68 12.01
CA MET A 203 1.30 9.60 13.11
C MET A 203 0.85 8.86 14.36
N SER A 204 0.37 7.62 14.21
CA SER A 204 -0.08 6.79 15.30
C SER A 204 1.11 6.33 16.16
N PRO A 205 1.10 6.59 17.48
CA PRO A 205 2.11 6.06 18.39
C PRO A 205 1.95 4.55 18.64
N VAL A 206 0.79 3.98 18.31
CA VAL A 206 0.39 2.61 18.68
C VAL A 206 0.38 1.62 17.54
N ALA A 207 0.90 1.97 16.36
CA ALA A 207 1.12 0.91 15.41
C ALA A 207 0.25 0.92 14.15
N GLN A 208 -0.76 1.81 14.08
CA GLN A 208 -2.04 1.38 13.48
C GLN A 208 -1.91 1.08 11.98
N GLU A 209 -2.34 -0.13 11.61
CA GLU A 209 -2.35 -0.64 10.25
C GLU A 209 -3.73 -1.17 9.91
N GLN A 210 -4.19 -0.88 8.70
CA GLN A 210 -5.38 -1.51 8.14
C GLN A 210 -5.19 -1.69 6.63
N GLN A 211 -5.98 -2.57 6.04
CA GLN A 211 -6.06 -2.67 4.59
C GLN A 211 -6.49 -1.33 3.99
N TYR A 212 -5.90 -0.95 2.85
CA TYR A 212 -6.07 0.39 2.29
C TYR A 212 -7.53 0.74 1.98
N LYS A 213 -8.38 -0.25 1.69
CA LYS A 213 -9.81 -0.03 1.43
C LYS A 213 -10.57 0.43 2.69
N ALA A 214 -10.10 0.04 3.87
CA ALA A 214 -10.73 0.39 5.14
C ALA A 214 -10.61 1.91 5.39
N GLY A 215 -11.75 2.58 5.50
CA GLY A 215 -11.82 3.99 5.88
C GLY A 215 -11.47 5.00 4.77
N ILE A 216 -11.24 4.59 3.52
CA ILE A 216 -11.15 5.53 2.40
C ILE A 216 -12.53 6.12 2.13
N LYS A 217 -12.68 7.43 2.33
CA LYS A 217 -13.90 8.18 2.00
C LYS A 217 -13.56 9.56 1.45
N LYS A 218 -14.55 10.20 0.83
CA LYS A 218 -14.46 11.63 0.49
C LYS A 218 -14.86 12.46 1.69
N ASP A 219 -14.06 13.47 2.00
CA ASP A 219 -14.38 14.45 3.03
C ASP A 219 -15.43 15.47 2.57
N SER A 220 -15.73 16.45 3.42
CA SER A 220 -16.68 17.53 3.13
C SER A 220 -16.30 18.39 1.92
N ASP A 221 -15.01 18.44 1.57
CA ASP A 221 -14.50 19.23 0.45
C ASP A 221 -14.49 18.42 -0.86
N GLY A 222 -14.73 17.11 -0.79
CA GLY A 222 -14.73 16.18 -1.91
C GLY A 222 -13.37 15.53 -2.20
N PHE A 223 -12.39 15.71 -1.32
CA PHE A 223 -11.08 15.07 -1.40
C PHE A 223 -11.08 13.74 -0.68
N THR A 224 -10.35 12.76 -1.22
CA THR A 224 -10.23 11.45 -0.60
C THR A 224 -9.33 11.52 0.63
N ASP A 225 -9.79 10.96 1.74
CA ASP A 225 -9.04 10.80 2.98
C ASP A 225 -9.23 9.39 3.58
N ILE A 226 -8.34 9.00 4.49
CA ILE A 226 -8.43 7.77 5.28
C ILE A 226 -8.85 8.14 6.71
N GLU A 227 -10.09 7.84 7.08
CA GLU A 227 -10.72 8.34 8.32
C GLU A 227 -9.96 7.94 9.59
N TRP A 228 -9.37 6.73 9.61
CA TRP A 228 -8.69 6.20 10.80
C TRP A 228 -7.24 6.68 10.93
N CYS A 229 -6.60 7.14 9.85
CA CYS A 229 -5.27 7.74 9.94
C CYS A 229 -5.34 9.06 10.70
N GLN A 230 -4.42 9.28 11.62
CA GLN A 230 -4.45 10.43 12.51
C GLN A 230 -3.95 11.71 11.85
N SER A 231 -4.49 12.84 12.31
CA SER A 231 -4.06 14.18 11.93
C SER A 231 -3.67 14.97 13.18
N VAL A 232 -2.44 15.48 13.20
CA VAL A 232 -1.88 16.22 14.34
C VAL A 232 -1.83 17.70 14.02
N VAL A 233 -2.40 18.54 14.89
CA VAL A 233 -2.32 20.00 14.76
C VAL A 233 -0.95 20.48 15.25
N LEU A 234 -0.27 21.25 14.41
CA LEU A 234 1.10 21.72 14.62
C LEU A 234 1.12 23.15 15.14
N LYS A 235 1.81 23.36 16.27
CA LYS A 235 1.90 24.69 16.90
C LYS A 235 2.87 25.60 16.16
N ASP A 236 4.07 25.10 15.91
CA ASP A 236 5.16 25.85 15.31
C ASP A 236 6.06 24.94 14.44
N TRP A 237 7.06 25.55 13.82
CA TRP A 237 8.06 24.85 13.01
C TRP A 237 8.82 23.75 13.78
N ASN A 238 9.14 23.97 15.06
CA ASN A 238 9.85 22.97 15.86
C ASN A 238 8.96 21.74 16.14
N ASP A 239 7.67 21.98 16.31
CA ASP A 239 6.67 20.94 16.51
C ASP A 239 6.53 20.06 15.27
N LEU A 240 6.51 20.67 14.08
CA LEU A 240 6.57 19.94 12.81
C LEU A 240 7.83 19.07 12.75
N ARG A 241 9.01 19.62 13.06
CA ARG A 241 10.28 18.87 13.00
C ARG A 241 10.30 17.66 13.93
N ARG A 242 9.86 17.82 15.18
CA ARG A 242 9.79 16.70 16.14
C ARG A 242 8.78 15.65 15.72
N THR A 243 7.60 16.08 15.27
CA THR A 243 6.52 15.20 14.84
C THR A 243 6.94 14.41 13.60
N PHE A 244 7.56 15.07 12.62
CA PHE A 244 8.08 14.42 11.42
C PHE A 244 9.19 13.43 11.77
N MET A 245 10.14 13.79 12.64
CA MET A 245 11.22 12.88 13.06
C MET A 245 10.66 11.59 13.69
N ALA A 246 9.66 11.71 14.57
CA ALA A 246 9.01 10.56 15.19
C ALA A 246 8.24 9.70 14.18
N ALA A 247 7.54 10.32 13.23
CA ALA A 247 6.82 9.62 12.17
C ALA A 247 7.79 8.93 11.18
N ASN A 248 8.89 9.60 10.82
CA ASN A 248 9.87 9.09 9.86
C ASN A 248 10.59 7.84 10.38
N ALA A 249 10.82 7.76 11.69
CA ALA A 249 11.40 6.59 12.35
C ALA A 249 10.52 5.33 12.24
N ARG A 250 9.24 5.46 11.88
CA ARG A 250 8.28 4.34 11.75
C ARG A 250 8.13 3.84 10.31
N LYS A 251 8.81 4.47 9.35
CA LYS A 251 8.76 4.06 7.94
C LYS A 251 9.34 2.66 7.76
N ALA A 252 8.65 1.83 7.00
CA ALA A 252 9.21 0.60 6.46
C ALA A 252 10.23 0.94 5.36
N ILE A 253 11.50 0.54 5.58
CA ILE A 253 12.61 0.71 4.64
C ILE A 253 13.27 -0.63 4.39
N ALA A 254 13.78 -0.85 3.17
CA ALA A 254 14.61 -2.02 2.87
C ALA A 254 15.79 -1.66 1.95
N PRO A 255 16.98 -2.25 2.17
CA PRO A 255 18.15 -2.01 1.34
C PRO A 255 18.05 -2.74 -0.01
N THR A 256 18.45 -2.06 -1.07
CA THR A 256 18.38 -2.52 -2.48
C THR A 256 19.69 -2.20 -3.16
N GLN A 257 20.02 -2.82 -4.29
CA GLN A 257 21.24 -2.49 -5.03
C GLN A 257 21.30 -1.03 -5.53
N PHE A 258 20.18 -0.33 -5.55
CA PHE A 258 20.09 1.07 -5.96
C PHE A 258 20.19 2.04 -4.78
N ASN A 259 19.71 1.65 -3.59
CA ASN A 259 19.76 2.48 -2.40
C ASN A 259 19.68 1.66 -1.10
N HIS A 260 20.49 2.02 -0.10
CA HIS A 260 20.46 1.43 1.25
C HIS A 260 19.19 1.78 2.06
N GLN A 261 18.50 2.88 1.74
CA GLN A 261 17.28 3.33 2.42
C GLN A 261 16.10 3.47 1.42
N SER A 262 15.78 2.41 0.68
CA SER A 262 14.65 2.49 -0.26
C SER A 262 13.32 2.40 0.50
N THR A 263 12.45 3.38 0.27
CA THR A 263 11.05 3.34 0.68
C THR A 263 10.34 2.27 -0.17
N ARG A 264 10.07 1.10 0.43
CA ARG A 264 9.37 -0.02 -0.22
C ARG A 264 7.85 0.14 -0.15
N GLY A 265 7.38 1.37 -0.32
CA GLY A 265 5.98 1.73 -0.21
C GLY A 265 5.78 3.22 -0.48
N HIS A 266 4.55 3.60 -0.78
CA HIS A 266 4.20 5.00 -1.08
C HIS A 266 4.00 5.76 0.22
N CYS A 267 4.81 6.80 0.45
CA CYS A 267 4.67 7.67 1.60
C CYS A 267 3.83 8.89 1.20
N ILE A 268 2.69 9.10 1.85
CA ILE A 268 1.81 10.24 1.58
C ILE A 268 1.65 11.06 2.85
N MET A 269 2.16 12.29 2.79
CA MET A 269 2.02 13.28 3.85
C MET A 269 1.11 14.41 3.38
N THR A 270 0.14 14.80 4.21
CA THR A 270 -0.74 15.92 3.95
C THR A 270 -0.46 17.01 4.96
N LEU A 271 -0.11 18.21 4.49
CA LEU A 271 -0.08 19.43 5.30
C LEU A 271 -1.31 20.27 4.93
N GLU A 272 -2.13 20.57 5.91
CA GLU A 272 -3.37 21.34 5.74
C GLU A 272 -3.25 22.67 6.49
N VAL A 273 -3.63 23.76 5.81
CA VAL A 273 -3.61 25.11 6.34
C VAL A 273 -5.02 25.67 6.25
N GLU A 274 -5.66 25.88 7.40
CA GLU A 274 -6.89 26.62 7.53
C GLU A 274 -6.57 28.03 8.03
N LYS A 275 -6.98 29.06 7.28
CA LYS A 275 -6.81 30.46 7.68
C LYS A 275 -8.08 31.27 7.44
N PRO A 276 -8.29 32.39 8.15
CA PRO A 276 -9.38 33.30 7.85
C PRO A 276 -9.37 33.76 6.39
N ASP A 277 -10.56 33.83 5.77
CA ASP A 277 -10.71 34.40 4.44
C ASP A 277 -10.67 35.94 4.55
N PRO A 278 -9.75 36.62 3.83
CA PRO A 278 -9.63 38.08 3.91
C PRO A 278 -10.83 38.83 3.31
N GLU A 279 -11.60 38.20 2.42
CA GLU A 279 -12.74 38.83 1.73
C GLU A 279 -14.09 38.45 2.36
N ARG A 280 -14.16 37.32 3.07
CA ARG A 280 -15.42 36.75 3.57
C ARG A 280 -15.36 36.50 5.08
N GLU A 281 -15.95 37.43 5.83
CA GLU A 281 -16.02 37.35 7.27
C GLU A 281 -16.72 36.07 7.74
N GLY A 282 -16.11 35.37 8.70
CA GLY A 282 -16.61 34.11 9.25
C GLY A 282 -16.39 32.87 8.36
N ILE A 283 -15.76 33.00 7.20
CA ILE A 283 -15.31 31.89 6.35
C ILE A 283 -13.79 31.71 6.49
N LYS A 284 -13.34 30.47 6.46
CA LYS A 284 -11.92 30.09 6.40
C LYS A 284 -11.59 29.57 5.01
N GLN A 285 -10.45 29.99 4.48
CA GLN A 285 -9.83 29.36 3.32
C GLN A 285 -9.04 28.13 3.81
N LYS A 286 -9.15 27.04 3.06
CA LYS A 286 -8.54 25.77 3.39
C LYS A 286 -7.64 25.32 2.24
N GLY A 287 -6.33 25.36 2.46
CA GLY A 287 -5.33 24.88 1.52
C GLY A 287 -4.72 23.56 1.97
N ARG A 288 -4.37 22.70 1.03
CA ARG A 288 -3.75 21.39 1.34
C ARG A 288 -2.58 21.11 0.42
N VAL A 289 -1.48 20.62 0.96
CA VAL A 289 -0.38 20.05 0.18
C VAL A 289 -0.29 18.57 0.47
N TYR A 290 -0.50 17.76 -0.56
CA TYR A 290 -0.22 16.33 -0.55
C TYR A 290 1.18 16.13 -1.09
N VAL A 291 2.05 15.56 -0.27
CA VAL A 291 3.42 15.22 -0.61
C VAL A 291 3.49 13.70 -0.78
N CYS A 292 3.56 13.27 -2.03
CA CYS A 292 3.54 11.86 -2.43
C CYS A 292 4.95 11.44 -2.83
N ASP A 293 5.71 10.88 -1.88
CA ASP A 293 6.99 10.23 -2.14
C ASP A 293 6.75 8.76 -2.51
N LEU A 294 6.69 8.50 -3.82
CA LEU A 294 6.31 7.21 -4.36
C LEU A 294 7.46 6.21 -4.30
N ALA A 295 7.12 4.92 -4.32
CA ALA A 295 8.11 3.85 -4.42
C ALA A 295 8.94 3.95 -5.72
N GLY A 296 10.07 3.24 -5.74
CA GLY A 296 10.92 3.12 -6.93
C GLY A 296 10.18 2.48 -8.12
N THR A 297 10.49 2.96 -9.32
CA THR A 297 9.85 2.50 -10.58
C THR A 297 10.60 1.35 -11.23
N GLU A 298 11.60 0.78 -10.56
CA GLU A 298 12.32 -0.39 -11.05
C GLU A 298 11.40 -1.62 -11.19
N PRO A 299 11.57 -2.44 -12.25
CA PRO A 299 10.93 -3.74 -12.36
C PRO A 299 11.32 -4.60 -11.16
N ALA A 300 10.32 -5.24 -10.55
CA ALA A 300 10.51 -6.00 -9.33
C ALA A 300 11.55 -7.13 -9.50
N GLY A 301 11.62 -7.78 -10.67
CA GLY A 301 12.59 -8.85 -10.94
C GLY A 301 14.05 -8.39 -10.95
N ASP A 302 14.33 -7.10 -11.20
CA ASP A 302 15.70 -6.58 -11.21
C ASP A 302 16.25 -6.38 -9.80
N ILE A 303 15.39 -6.41 -8.79
CA ILE A 303 15.69 -5.99 -7.43
C ILE A 303 16.34 -7.12 -6.64
N VAL A 304 17.38 -6.79 -5.88
CA VAL A 304 17.99 -7.70 -4.90
C VAL A 304 18.05 -7.06 -3.52
N TYR A 305 17.94 -7.88 -2.48
CA TYR A 305 18.24 -7.44 -1.12
C TYR A 305 19.75 -7.23 -1.04
N ALA A 306 20.17 -6.01 -0.69
CA ALA A 306 21.56 -5.59 -0.83
C ALA A 306 22.30 -5.50 0.51
N GLU A 307 23.56 -5.91 0.50
CA GLU A 307 24.51 -5.64 1.59
C GLU A 307 25.32 -4.38 1.31
N TYR A 308 25.43 -3.53 2.32
CA TYR A 308 26.16 -2.27 2.27
C TYR A 308 27.20 -2.18 3.38
N LYS A 309 28.35 -1.58 3.08
CA LYS A 309 29.33 -1.16 4.08
C LYS A 309 29.33 0.35 4.20
N LYS A 310 29.15 0.85 5.42
CA LYS A 310 29.35 2.25 5.75
C LYS A 310 30.85 2.56 5.76
N ILE A 311 31.29 3.45 4.88
CA ILE A 311 32.67 3.94 4.78
C ILE A 311 32.66 5.39 5.25
N SER A 312 33.53 5.72 6.20
CA SER A 312 33.77 7.11 6.61
C SER A 312 35.07 7.59 5.99
N PHE A 313 35.04 8.72 5.30
CA PHE A 313 36.20 9.36 4.71
C PHE A 313 36.87 10.32 5.72
N GLU A 314 38.15 10.65 5.47
CA GLU A 314 38.94 11.52 6.36
C GLU A 314 38.36 12.94 6.53
N ASN A 315 37.54 13.39 5.58
CA ASN A 315 36.84 14.67 5.63
C ASN A 315 35.54 14.63 6.46
N GLY A 316 35.18 13.47 7.04
CA GLY A 316 33.96 13.26 7.81
C GLY A 316 32.76 12.80 6.99
N ASP A 317 32.87 12.71 5.66
CA ASP A 317 31.79 12.23 4.80
C ASP A 317 31.56 10.74 5.01
N GLN A 318 30.29 10.31 5.01
CA GLN A 318 29.92 8.90 5.14
C GLN A 318 29.24 8.43 3.85
N GLU A 319 29.74 7.34 3.27
CA GLU A 319 29.18 6.74 2.07
C GLU A 319 28.86 5.27 2.31
N TYR A 320 27.71 4.83 1.81
CA TYR A 320 27.31 3.42 1.83
C TYR A 320 27.77 2.77 0.53
N LYS A 321 28.82 1.96 0.62
CA LYS A 321 29.33 1.20 -0.52
C LYS A 321 28.57 -0.12 -0.64
N TYR A 322 27.94 -0.33 -1.79
CA TYR A 322 27.31 -1.60 -2.14
C TYR A 322 28.37 -2.71 -2.23
N LEU A 323 28.16 -3.81 -1.49
CA LEU A 323 29.05 -4.97 -1.49
C LEU A 323 28.56 -6.07 -2.43
N GLY A 324 27.25 -6.19 -2.60
CA GLY A 324 26.62 -7.26 -3.39
C GLY A 324 25.21 -7.61 -2.87
N PRO A 325 24.55 -8.59 -3.49
CA PRO A 325 23.33 -9.19 -2.97
C PRO A 325 23.60 -9.88 -1.61
N HIS A 326 22.60 -9.89 -0.74
CA HIS A 326 22.65 -10.59 0.54
C HIS A 326 22.83 -12.11 0.33
N SER A 327 23.56 -12.74 1.25
CA SER A 327 23.86 -14.18 1.21
C SER A 327 22.62 -15.10 1.23
N ASP A 328 21.49 -14.59 1.72
CA ASP A 328 20.22 -15.29 1.82
C ASP A 328 19.30 -14.95 0.61
N PRO A 329 19.02 -15.90 -0.29
CA PRO A 329 18.19 -15.67 -1.46
C PRO A 329 16.71 -15.44 -1.14
N SER A 330 16.22 -15.89 0.02
CA SER A 330 14.81 -15.72 0.42
C SER A 330 14.45 -14.24 0.61
N LYS A 331 15.35 -13.46 1.23
CA LYS A 331 15.19 -12.00 1.41
C LYS A 331 15.05 -11.26 0.08
N SER A 332 15.81 -11.68 -0.94
CA SER A 332 15.68 -11.08 -2.27
C SER A 332 14.33 -11.46 -2.90
N LYS A 333 13.92 -12.72 -2.79
CA LYS A 333 12.63 -13.19 -3.33
C LYS A 333 11.44 -12.47 -2.70
N GLU A 334 11.40 -12.35 -1.37
CA GLU A 334 10.37 -11.61 -0.64
C GLU A 334 10.30 -10.14 -1.11
N LEU A 335 11.46 -9.50 -1.25
CA LEU A 335 11.58 -8.12 -1.70
C LEU A 335 11.07 -7.92 -3.13
N GLN A 336 11.32 -8.89 -4.02
CA GLN A 336 10.79 -8.90 -5.38
C GLN A 336 9.27 -9.11 -5.38
N ASP A 337 8.74 -10.00 -4.56
CA ASP A 337 7.29 -10.26 -4.50
C ASP A 337 6.51 -9.07 -3.94
N GLN A 338 7.05 -8.38 -2.91
CA GLN A 338 6.53 -7.09 -2.46
C GLN A 338 6.59 -6.04 -3.58
N GLY A 339 7.73 -5.94 -4.28
CA GLY A 339 7.93 -5.02 -5.39
C GLY A 339 6.92 -5.20 -6.53
N LYS A 340 6.54 -6.44 -6.85
CA LYS A 340 5.53 -6.72 -7.89
C LYS A 340 4.19 -6.07 -7.54
N LYS A 341 3.73 -6.21 -6.30
CA LYS A 341 2.46 -5.64 -5.83
C LYS A 341 2.51 -4.13 -5.72
N ILE A 342 3.61 -3.56 -5.21
CA ILE A 342 3.80 -2.11 -5.16
C ILE A 342 3.74 -1.51 -6.57
N ASN A 343 4.38 -2.17 -7.54
CA ASN A 343 4.41 -1.71 -8.93
C ASN A 343 3.03 -1.75 -9.60
N LEU A 344 2.10 -2.63 -9.20
CA LEU A 344 0.73 -2.63 -9.74
C LEU A 344 0.05 -1.26 -9.58
N SER A 345 0.19 -0.64 -8.40
CA SER A 345 -0.37 0.70 -8.15
C SER A 345 0.29 1.81 -8.97
N LEU A 346 1.60 1.70 -9.25
CA LEU A 346 2.32 2.66 -10.10
C LEU A 346 1.98 2.48 -11.58
N THR A 347 1.88 1.23 -12.03
CA THR A 347 1.50 0.87 -13.40
C THR A 347 0.07 1.33 -13.70
N GLU A 348 -0.88 1.10 -12.79
CA GLU A 348 -2.25 1.58 -12.95
C GLU A 348 -2.30 3.11 -13.03
N MET A 349 -1.51 3.81 -12.22
CA MET A 349 -1.40 5.27 -12.30
C MET A 349 -0.80 5.72 -13.64
N ALA A 350 0.24 5.04 -14.14
CA ALA A 350 0.81 5.30 -15.47
C ALA A 350 -0.21 5.10 -16.59
N GLN A 351 -0.99 4.01 -16.53
CA GLN A 351 -2.08 3.74 -17.47
C GLN A 351 -3.16 4.82 -17.42
N PHE A 352 -3.52 5.30 -16.22
CA PHE A 352 -4.44 6.42 -16.06
C PHE A 352 -3.94 7.67 -16.80
N PHE A 353 -2.66 8.03 -16.63
CA PHE A 353 -2.06 9.17 -17.33
C PHE A 353 -2.01 8.98 -18.85
N MET A 354 -1.73 7.76 -19.32
CA MET A 354 -1.71 7.42 -20.75
C MET A 354 -3.09 7.57 -21.39
N LYS A 355 -4.12 6.95 -20.81
CA LYS A 355 -5.51 7.04 -21.30
C LYS A 355 -6.00 8.49 -21.33
N MET A 356 -5.68 9.27 -20.29
CA MET A 356 -5.98 10.71 -20.23
C MET A 356 -5.28 11.48 -21.35
N ALA A 357 -3.99 11.22 -21.58
CA ALA A 357 -3.23 11.87 -22.63
C ALA A 357 -3.78 11.58 -24.03
N GLU A 358 -4.17 10.33 -24.30
CA GLU A 358 -4.79 9.91 -25.56
C GLU A 358 -6.15 10.58 -25.80
N MET A 359 -7.03 10.59 -24.80
CA MET A 359 -8.34 11.24 -24.91
C MET A 359 -8.24 12.76 -25.07
N VAL A 360 -7.26 13.40 -24.42
CA VAL A 360 -6.98 14.83 -24.60
C VAL A 360 -6.48 15.11 -26.02
N LYS A 361 -5.58 14.29 -26.56
CA LYS A 361 -5.12 14.41 -27.96
C LYS A 361 -6.24 14.19 -28.96
N ALA A 362 -7.18 13.28 -28.66
CA ALA A 362 -8.35 13.01 -29.48
C ALA A 362 -9.48 14.06 -29.33
N ASN A 363 -9.31 15.11 -28.50
CA ASN A 363 -10.34 16.09 -28.15
C ASN A 363 -11.65 15.49 -27.58
N LYS A 364 -11.59 14.28 -27.00
CA LYS A 364 -12.76 13.56 -26.48
C LYS A 364 -13.01 13.80 -24.97
N LEU A 365 -12.09 14.47 -24.26
CA LEU A 365 -12.18 14.70 -22.81
C LEU A 365 -12.52 16.16 -22.45
N LYS A 366 -13.50 16.35 -21.56
CA LYS A 366 -13.70 17.65 -20.87
C LYS A 366 -12.74 17.74 -19.67
N PRO A 367 -12.10 18.90 -19.42
CA PRO A 367 -11.22 19.09 -18.26
C PRO A 367 -11.92 18.73 -16.93
N GLY A 368 -11.21 18.03 -16.03
CA GLY A 368 -11.69 17.69 -14.69
C GLY A 368 -12.58 16.44 -14.58
N ILE A 369 -12.92 15.77 -15.70
CA ILE A 369 -13.68 14.51 -15.69
C ILE A 369 -12.72 13.32 -15.69
N SER A 370 -12.91 12.38 -14.75
CA SER A 370 -12.14 11.13 -14.71
C SER A 370 -12.53 10.20 -15.84
N ILE A 371 -11.58 9.40 -16.31
CA ILE A 371 -11.84 8.24 -17.14
C ILE A 371 -12.31 7.08 -16.24
N PRO A 372 -13.32 6.28 -16.65
CA PRO A 372 -13.64 4.99 -16.03
C PRO A 372 -12.44 4.03 -16.06
N GLY A 373 -12.35 3.11 -15.10
CA GLY A 373 -11.16 2.28 -14.92
C GLY A 373 -10.01 3.02 -14.21
N CYS A 374 -9.04 2.27 -13.71
CA CYS A 374 -7.98 2.73 -12.79
C CYS A 374 -8.52 3.09 -11.39
N ASN A 375 -9.01 2.11 -10.64
CA ASN A 375 -9.46 2.23 -9.25
C ASN A 375 -9.14 0.97 -8.42
N SER A 376 -8.44 0.01 -9.00
CA SER A 376 -8.18 -1.30 -8.42
C SER A 376 -7.13 -1.21 -7.33
N TYR A 377 -6.12 -0.35 -7.51
CA TYR A 377 -4.99 -0.24 -6.58
C TYR A 377 -4.97 1.10 -5.83
N PHE A 378 -4.21 1.11 -4.73
CA PHE A 378 -4.21 2.19 -3.75
C PHE A 378 -4.01 3.59 -4.34
N LEU A 379 -3.00 3.80 -5.19
CA LEU A 379 -2.63 5.14 -5.66
C LEU A 379 -3.74 5.80 -6.48
N CYS A 380 -4.35 5.07 -7.42
CA CYS A 380 -5.46 5.61 -8.19
C CYS A 380 -6.70 5.77 -7.32
N LYS A 381 -7.02 4.80 -6.45
CA LYS A 381 -8.18 4.90 -5.55
C LYS A 381 -8.08 6.10 -4.60
N TYR A 382 -6.89 6.40 -4.09
CA TYR A 382 -6.66 7.49 -3.14
C TYR A 382 -6.47 8.85 -3.83
N LEU A 383 -5.66 8.94 -4.90
CA LEU A 383 -5.23 10.23 -5.46
C LEU A 383 -5.94 10.66 -6.74
N LYS A 384 -6.62 9.77 -7.48
CA LYS A 384 -7.19 10.11 -8.79
C LYS A 384 -8.12 11.32 -8.73
N ASP A 385 -9.13 11.25 -7.86
CA ASP A 385 -10.13 12.31 -7.72
C ASP A 385 -9.53 13.59 -7.13
N THR A 386 -8.62 13.43 -6.15
CA THR A 386 -7.89 14.55 -5.54
C THR A 386 -7.04 15.30 -6.57
N MET A 387 -6.34 14.58 -7.43
CA MET A 387 -5.47 15.15 -8.47
C MET A 387 -6.25 15.92 -9.53
N LEU A 388 -7.41 15.43 -9.96
CA LEU A 388 -8.26 16.11 -10.94
C LEU A 388 -8.74 17.49 -10.46
N GLN A 389 -8.85 17.66 -9.14
CA GLN A 389 -9.31 18.86 -8.46
C GLN A 389 -8.18 19.67 -7.80
N ALA A 390 -6.92 19.27 -7.99
CA ALA A 390 -5.76 19.91 -7.38
C ALA A 390 -4.83 20.51 -8.44
N ARG A 391 -3.94 21.39 -7.99
CA ARG A 391 -2.77 21.79 -8.77
C ARG A 391 -1.68 20.77 -8.58
N THR A 392 -1.22 20.16 -9.67
CA THR A 392 -0.31 19.02 -9.59
C THR A 392 1.07 19.37 -10.12
N TYR A 393 2.09 19.08 -9.31
CA TYR A 393 3.50 19.21 -9.62
C TYR A 393 4.13 17.82 -9.61
N LEU A 394 4.74 17.44 -10.73
CA LEU A 394 5.38 16.14 -10.90
C LEU A 394 6.91 16.32 -10.97
N PHE A 395 7.60 15.83 -9.94
CA PHE A 395 9.05 15.81 -9.83
C PHE A 395 9.59 14.44 -10.25
N CYS A 396 10.16 14.38 -11.46
CA CYS A 396 10.77 13.19 -12.01
C CYS A 396 12.28 13.18 -11.72
N ALA A 397 12.73 12.23 -10.90
CA ALA A 397 14.13 12.08 -10.54
C ALA A 397 14.81 11.04 -11.45
N ILE A 398 15.84 11.47 -12.17
CA ILE A 398 16.56 10.67 -13.18
C ILE A 398 18.06 10.54 -12.86
N ARG A 399 18.73 9.61 -13.53
CA ARG A 399 20.17 9.35 -13.39
C ARG A 399 20.96 9.81 -14.63
N PRO A 400 22.19 10.33 -14.44
CA PRO A 400 23.01 10.82 -15.54
C PRO A 400 23.70 9.72 -16.34
N GLU A 401 23.84 8.51 -15.80
CA GLU A 401 24.65 7.44 -16.39
C GLU A 401 23.90 6.68 -17.50
N VAL A 402 24.61 6.30 -18.57
CA VAL A 402 24.07 5.50 -19.69
C VAL A 402 23.53 4.15 -19.23
N LYS A 403 24.18 3.53 -18.24
CA LYS A 403 23.76 2.27 -17.62
C LYS A 403 22.30 2.28 -17.14
N PHE A 404 21.76 3.44 -16.78
CA PHE A 404 20.38 3.57 -16.28
C PHE A 404 19.40 4.13 -17.32
N HIS A 405 19.79 4.19 -18.60
CA HIS A 405 18.94 4.70 -19.68
C HIS A 405 17.56 4.07 -19.75
N ASN A 406 17.45 2.76 -19.53
CA ASN A 406 16.16 2.07 -19.61
C ASN A 406 15.16 2.65 -18.60
N TYR A 407 15.61 2.90 -17.36
CA TYR A 407 14.79 3.48 -16.31
C TYR A 407 14.55 4.98 -16.51
N THR A 408 15.58 5.71 -16.97
CA THR A 408 15.45 7.14 -17.30
C THR A 408 14.45 7.33 -18.43
N PHE A 409 14.51 6.54 -19.50
CA PHE A 409 13.57 6.58 -20.62
C PHE A 409 12.14 6.30 -20.18
N ALA A 410 11.91 5.25 -19.37
CA ALA A 410 10.59 4.95 -18.80
C ALA A 410 10.04 6.14 -17.97
N THR A 411 10.89 6.75 -17.14
CA THR A 411 10.55 7.93 -16.33
C THR A 411 10.15 9.12 -17.20
N LEU A 412 10.91 9.39 -18.28
CA LEU A 412 10.61 10.49 -19.21
C LEU A 412 9.34 10.22 -20.04
N GLY A 413 9.08 8.97 -20.41
CA GLY A 413 7.85 8.55 -21.09
C GLY A 413 6.61 8.81 -20.24
N PHE A 414 6.64 8.39 -18.97
CA PHE A 414 5.58 8.71 -18.00
C PHE A 414 5.37 10.22 -17.85
N ALA A 415 6.47 10.97 -17.64
CA ALA A 415 6.44 12.41 -17.47
C ALA A 415 5.83 13.14 -18.68
N LYS A 416 6.14 12.66 -19.89
CA LYS A 416 5.61 13.19 -21.15
C LYS A 416 4.09 13.03 -21.22
N ASN A 417 3.57 11.86 -20.85
CA ASN A 417 2.13 11.59 -20.84
C ASN A 417 1.41 12.43 -19.77
N ALA A 418 2.01 12.62 -18.59
CA ALA A 418 1.44 13.48 -17.56
C ALA A 418 1.40 14.97 -17.98
N SER A 419 2.40 15.46 -18.71
CA SER A 419 2.54 16.88 -19.07
C SER A 419 1.40 17.46 -19.91
N VAL A 420 0.69 16.61 -20.66
CA VAL A 420 -0.39 17.07 -21.57
C VAL A 420 -1.75 17.20 -20.88
N ILE A 421 -1.87 16.73 -19.63
CA ILE A 421 -3.14 16.72 -18.91
C ILE A 421 -3.53 18.10 -18.41
N LYS A 422 -4.81 18.44 -18.58
CA LYS A 422 -5.44 19.65 -18.05
C LYS A 422 -6.35 19.32 -16.87
N LEU A 423 -6.16 20.03 -15.77
CA LEU A 423 -6.85 19.90 -14.49
C LEU A 423 -7.76 21.10 -14.23
N GLN A 424 -8.70 20.95 -13.28
CA GLN A 424 -9.60 22.01 -12.85
C GLN A 424 -9.54 22.16 -11.32
N PRO A 425 -8.57 22.94 -10.80
CA PRO A 425 -8.38 23.07 -9.36
C PRO A 425 -9.61 23.66 -8.65
N LYS A 426 -9.97 23.08 -7.51
CA LYS A 426 -11.04 23.56 -6.63
C LYS A 426 -10.43 24.23 -5.39
N LYS A 427 -11.03 25.34 -4.95
CA LYS A 427 -10.70 26.00 -3.69
C LYS A 427 -11.59 25.50 -2.57
N ALA A 428 -11.00 25.00 -1.49
CA ALA A 428 -11.75 24.53 -0.32
C ALA A 428 -11.99 25.66 0.69
N CYS A 429 -13.14 25.63 1.36
CA CYS A 429 -13.58 26.64 2.32
C CYS A 429 -14.29 25.97 3.49
N ALA A 430 -14.11 26.51 4.70
CA ALA A 430 -14.78 26.05 5.90
C ALA A 430 -15.47 27.20 6.63
N VAL A 431 -16.47 26.91 7.46
CA VAL A 431 -17.17 27.93 8.26
C VAL A 431 -16.50 28.06 9.62
N SER A 432 -16.15 29.28 10.04
CA SER A 432 -15.58 29.54 11.38
C SER A 432 -16.63 29.35 12.47
N SER A 433 -16.25 28.77 13.61
CA SER A 433 -17.18 28.57 14.74
C SER A 433 -17.53 29.91 15.41
N PRO A 434 -18.68 30.02 16.10
CA PRO A 434 -19.05 31.25 16.80
C PRO A 434 -18.03 31.67 17.87
N ALA A 435 -17.43 30.70 18.57
CA ALA A 435 -16.40 30.94 19.58
C ALA A 435 -15.11 31.48 18.95
N GLU A 436 -14.68 30.90 17.82
CA GLU A 436 -13.51 31.37 17.07
C GLU A 436 -13.70 32.80 16.57
N ARG A 437 -14.87 33.11 16.00
CA ARG A 437 -15.18 34.47 15.51
C ARG A 437 -15.13 35.50 16.63
N LYS A 438 -15.72 35.19 17.78
CA LYS A 438 -15.71 36.08 18.95
C LYS A 438 -14.28 36.34 19.45
N LEU A 439 -13.49 35.29 19.62
CA LEU A 439 -12.10 35.41 20.10
C LEU A 439 -11.20 36.14 19.10
N MET A 440 -11.38 35.93 17.80
CA MET A 440 -10.63 36.67 16.78
C MET A 440 -10.97 38.16 16.79
N ALA A 441 -12.27 38.52 16.89
CA ALA A 441 -12.69 39.92 16.98
C ALA A 441 -12.16 40.61 18.25
N GLU A 442 -12.21 39.93 19.41
CA GLU A 442 -11.64 40.44 20.66
C GLU A 442 -10.12 40.67 20.54
N LEU A 443 -9.38 39.71 19.96
CA LEU A 443 -7.94 39.82 19.75
C LEU A 443 -7.56 40.96 18.81
N GLU A 444 -8.32 41.18 17.75
CA GLU A 444 -8.07 42.26 16.79
C GLU A 444 -8.29 43.63 17.44
N GLN A 445 -9.37 43.79 18.21
CA GLN A 445 -9.64 45.01 18.97
C GLN A 445 -8.53 45.30 20.00
N MET A 446 -8.10 44.29 20.77
CA MET A 446 -7.03 44.46 21.75
C MET A 446 -5.68 44.79 21.09
N LYS A 447 -5.37 44.19 19.94
CA LYS A 447 -4.14 44.50 19.19
C LYS A 447 -4.13 45.93 18.64
N LEU A 448 -5.26 46.41 18.14
CA LEU A 448 -5.41 47.79 17.69
C LEU A 448 -5.16 48.74 18.87
N LEU A 449 -5.78 48.47 20.02
CA LEU A 449 -5.60 49.29 21.22
C LEU A 449 -4.14 49.30 21.72
N VAL A 450 -3.46 48.15 21.76
CA VAL A 450 -2.02 48.09 22.12
C VAL A 450 -1.16 48.85 21.11
N LYS A 451 -1.49 48.81 19.83
CA LYS A 451 -0.76 49.53 18.78
C LYS A 451 -0.96 51.05 18.91
N GLU A 452 -2.17 51.50 19.19
CA GLU A 452 -2.48 52.92 19.43
C GLU A 452 -1.73 53.44 20.66
N LEU A 453 -1.81 52.73 21.79
CA LEU A 453 -1.08 53.08 23.02
C LEU A 453 0.44 53.10 22.81
N ARG A 454 1.00 52.17 22.01
CA ARG A 454 2.43 52.18 21.64
C ARG A 454 2.81 53.43 20.86
N GLN A 455 2.02 53.77 19.85
CA GLN A 455 2.29 54.94 19.01
C GLN A 455 2.14 56.24 19.78
N GLU A 456 1.20 56.31 20.72
CA GLU A 456 1.01 57.44 21.61
C GLU A 456 2.20 57.59 22.55
N ASN A 457 2.66 56.49 23.17
CA ASN A 457 3.86 56.48 24.00
C ASN A 457 5.14 56.86 23.23
N GLU A 458 5.29 56.42 21.98
CA GLU A 458 6.42 56.82 21.11
C GLU A 458 6.37 58.30 20.72
N LYS A 459 5.17 58.85 20.45
CA LYS A 459 4.99 60.28 20.17
C LYS A 459 5.30 61.13 21.41
N ILE A 460 4.84 60.72 22.58
CA ILE A 460 5.13 61.38 23.86
C ILE A 460 6.64 61.35 24.15
N ALA A 461 7.34 60.24 23.85
CA ALA A 461 8.78 60.13 24.01
C ALA A 461 9.60 61.00 23.03
N GLN A 462 9.05 61.35 21.86
CA GLN A 462 9.72 62.20 20.86
C GLN A 462 9.52 63.71 21.11
N VAL A 463 8.48 64.11 21.84
CA VAL A 463 8.28 65.51 22.23
C VAL A 463 9.18 65.81 23.44
N GLN A 464 10.36 66.36 23.17
CA GLN A 464 11.33 66.83 24.16
C GLN A 464 10.76 67.99 25.02
N ASP A 465 10.01 67.66 26.07
CA ASP A 465 9.90 68.51 27.28
C ASP A 465 9.67 67.62 28.52
N VAL A 466 10.70 66.85 28.88
CA VAL A 466 10.71 65.84 29.96
C VAL A 466 10.70 66.48 31.37
N SER A 467 10.18 67.70 31.52
CA SER A 467 10.31 68.48 32.77
C SER A 467 9.00 68.63 33.57
N LYS A 468 7.86 68.08 33.12
CA LYS A 468 6.56 68.25 33.82
C LYS A 468 5.60 67.05 33.86
N ILE A 469 5.99 65.85 33.43
CA ILE A 469 5.17 64.64 33.63
C ILE A 469 5.73 63.90 34.85
N GLY A 470 4.91 63.67 35.87
CA GLY A 470 5.36 63.01 37.09
C GLY A 470 5.72 61.55 36.83
N ASP A 471 6.81 61.06 37.43
CA ASP A 471 7.28 59.66 37.30
C ASP A 471 6.17 58.61 37.55
N ALA A 472 5.14 58.98 38.34
CA ALA A 472 3.98 58.14 38.64
C ALA A 472 3.03 57.92 37.44
N GLU A 473 2.86 58.89 36.53
CA GLU A 473 1.96 58.74 35.36
C GLU A 473 2.59 57.84 34.29
N ILE A 474 3.90 58.01 34.02
CA ILE A 474 4.66 57.17 33.09
C ILE A 474 4.73 55.72 33.56
N GLN A 475 4.88 55.51 34.89
CA GLN A 475 4.87 54.18 35.49
C GLN A 475 3.50 53.50 35.32
N ASN A 476 2.40 54.24 35.46
CA ASN A 476 1.04 53.72 35.38
C ASN A 476 0.64 53.35 33.93
N GLU A 477 1.05 54.15 32.94
CA GLU A 477 0.87 53.84 31.51
C GLU A 477 1.68 52.61 31.08
N LYS A 478 2.91 52.46 31.56
CA LYS A 478 3.69 51.23 31.37
C LYS A 478 3.01 50.01 31.98
N LEU A 479 2.47 50.13 33.20
CA LEU A 479 1.77 49.04 33.88
C LEU A 479 0.50 48.61 33.12
N GLN A 480 -0.29 49.58 32.64
CA GLN A 480 -1.46 49.30 31.80
C GLN A 480 -1.09 48.60 30.49
N MET A 481 0.02 49.02 29.88
CA MET A 481 0.51 48.41 28.64
C MET A 481 1.01 46.98 28.87
N GLU A 482 1.69 46.70 29.99
CA GLU A 482 2.07 45.34 30.39
C GLU A 482 0.83 44.45 30.64
N GLN A 483 -0.16 44.96 31.37
CA GLN A 483 -1.42 44.25 31.63
C GLN A 483 -2.21 43.95 30.35
N LEU A 484 -2.30 44.89 29.42
CA LEU A 484 -2.93 44.66 28.12
C LEU A 484 -2.16 43.62 27.28
N THR A 485 -0.83 43.68 27.31
CA THR A 485 0.01 42.71 26.58
C THR A 485 -0.17 41.30 27.14
N GLU A 486 -0.30 41.16 28.46
CA GLU A 486 -0.60 39.90 29.13
C GLU A 486 -2.01 39.38 28.80
N MET A 487 -3.03 40.25 28.78
CA MET A 487 -4.38 39.88 28.36
C MET A 487 -4.43 39.42 26.89
N VAL A 488 -3.69 40.09 25.99
CA VAL A 488 -3.55 39.66 24.59
C VAL A 488 -2.92 38.26 24.51
N ALA A 489 -1.88 37.99 25.32
CA ALA A 489 -1.25 36.68 25.37
C ALA A 489 -2.22 35.59 25.86
N GLN A 490 -3.01 35.88 26.90
CA GLN A 490 -4.03 34.95 27.42
C GLN A 490 -5.12 34.66 26.37
N LYS A 491 -5.65 35.70 25.72
CA LYS A 491 -6.67 35.55 24.66
C LYS A 491 -6.14 34.80 23.44
N ARG A 492 -4.87 34.98 23.10
CA ARG A 492 -4.20 34.23 22.03
C ARG A 492 -4.14 32.74 22.37
N LEU A 493 -3.81 32.41 23.61
CA LEU A 493 -3.77 31.04 24.11
C LEU A 493 -5.17 30.41 24.16
N GLU A 494 -6.19 31.19 24.52
CA GLU A 494 -7.60 30.78 24.46
C GLU A 494 -8.03 30.44 23.02
N LEU A 495 -7.72 31.33 22.06
CA LEU A 495 -7.98 31.08 20.64
C LEU A 495 -7.22 29.85 20.13
N GLU A 496 -5.96 29.68 20.53
CA GLU A 496 -5.16 28.50 20.18
C GLU A 496 -5.81 27.22 20.70
N ASN A 497 -6.29 27.20 21.95
CA ASN A 497 -7.00 26.05 22.52
C ASN A 497 -8.30 25.74 21.77
N VAL A 498 -9.04 26.77 21.33
CA VAL A 498 -10.26 26.59 20.53
C VAL A 498 -9.93 26.02 19.15
N LEU A 499 -8.90 26.52 18.47
CA LEU A 499 -8.42 25.99 17.18
C LEU A 499 -7.87 24.57 17.29
N LEU A 500 -7.26 24.24 18.43
CA LEU A 500 -6.82 22.89 18.80
C LEU A 500 -7.99 21.96 19.17
N GLY A 501 -9.22 22.48 19.23
CA GLY A 501 -10.43 21.68 19.36
C GLY A 501 -11.09 21.62 20.74
N ALA A 502 -10.67 22.44 21.72
CA ALA A 502 -11.15 22.32 23.09
C ALA A 502 -12.66 22.60 23.29
N ALA A 503 -13.33 23.29 22.35
CA ALA A 503 -14.73 23.72 22.53
C ALA A 503 -15.76 23.06 21.58
N THR A 504 -15.36 22.44 20.47
CA THR A 504 -16.29 21.73 19.57
C THR A 504 -15.58 20.57 18.87
N GLY A 505 -15.87 19.34 19.32
CA GLY A 505 -15.65 18.09 18.56
C GLY A 505 -14.24 17.52 18.45
N ALA A 506 -13.18 18.29 18.73
CA ALA A 506 -11.79 17.81 18.67
C ALA A 506 -11.14 17.58 20.05
N SER A 507 -11.78 18.00 21.15
CA SER A 507 -11.50 17.49 22.49
C SER A 507 -11.83 16.01 22.60
N THR A 508 -12.75 15.50 21.78
CA THR A 508 -12.98 14.06 21.65
C THR A 508 -11.73 13.38 21.08
N ALA A 509 -11.06 13.90 20.05
CA ALA A 509 -9.90 13.21 19.47
C ALA A 509 -8.64 13.24 20.36
N LYS A 510 -8.30 14.39 20.98
CA LYS A 510 -7.15 14.47 21.91
C LYS A 510 -7.39 13.76 23.25
N ASN A 511 -8.59 13.89 23.84
CA ASN A 511 -8.91 13.15 25.06
C ASN A 511 -9.12 11.66 24.75
N VAL A 512 -9.73 11.27 23.62
CA VAL A 512 -9.80 9.85 23.22
C VAL A 512 -8.41 9.31 22.92
N GLN A 513 -7.46 10.09 22.43
CA GLN A 513 -6.11 9.62 22.11
C GLN A 513 -5.24 9.39 23.34
N ASP A 514 -5.16 10.37 24.24
CA ASP A 514 -4.46 10.18 25.52
C ASP A 514 -5.21 9.18 26.39
N GLU A 515 -6.56 9.19 26.43
CA GLU A 515 -7.32 8.16 27.13
C GLU A 515 -7.15 6.80 26.48
N LEU A 516 -7.13 6.63 25.15
CA LEU A 516 -6.95 5.31 24.51
C LEU A 516 -5.55 4.77 24.78
N MET A 517 -4.52 5.63 24.71
CA MET A 517 -3.14 5.26 25.05
C MET A 517 -2.96 4.94 26.54
N GLN A 518 -3.54 5.77 27.42
CA GLN A 518 -3.53 5.56 28.87
C GLN A 518 -4.34 4.32 29.25
N ARG A 519 -5.50 4.09 28.59
CA ARG A 519 -6.32 2.88 28.74
C ARG A 519 -5.57 1.65 28.27
N GLN A 520 -4.93 1.68 27.11
CA GLN A 520 -4.08 0.57 26.65
C GLN A 520 -2.95 0.31 27.64
N ARG A 521 -2.27 1.35 28.11
CA ARG A 521 -1.23 1.24 29.15
C ARG A 521 -1.77 0.59 30.41
N GLU A 522 -2.92 1.03 30.93
CA GLU A 522 -3.57 0.47 32.11
C GLU A 522 -4.02 -0.99 31.90
N GLU A 523 -4.55 -1.32 30.71
CA GLU A 523 -4.98 -2.66 30.35
C GLU A 523 -3.81 -3.65 30.27
N TYR A 524 -2.72 -3.27 29.61
CA TYR A 524 -1.50 -4.08 29.56
C TYR A 524 -0.86 -4.18 30.95
N ALA A 525 -0.85 -3.10 31.73
CA ALA A 525 -0.29 -3.09 33.08
C ALA A 525 -1.01 -4.08 34.03
N LYS A 526 -2.34 -4.27 33.88
CA LYS A 526 -3.09 -5.31 34.62
C LYS A 526 -2.63 -6.75 34.31
N ARG A 527 -1.93 -6.95 33.20
CA ARG A 527 -1.33 -8.21 32.77
C ARG A 527 0.16 -8.30 33.11
N GLY A 528 0.72 -7.32 33.82
CA GLY A 528 2.17 -7.21 34.04
C GLY A 528 2.96 -6.86 32.77
N ILE A 529 2.28 -6.34 31.73
CA ILE A 529 2.89 -5.95 30.46
C ILE A 529 2.97 -4.42 30.40
N HIS A 530 4.13 -3.90 30.09
CA HIS A 530 4.41 -2.48 29.99
C HIS A 530 4.67 -2.11 28.53
N LEU A 531 4.37 -0.87 28.15
CA LEU A 531 4.67 -0.35 26.82
C LEU A 531 6.03 0.35 26.86
N TYR A 532 6.97 -0.10 26.03
CA TYR A 532 8.35 0.38 26.04
C TYR A 532 8.44 1.91 25.86
N HIS A 533 7.58 2.48 25.01
CA HIS A 533 7.52 3.92 24.77
C HIS A 533 7.39 4.78 26.04
N PHE A 534 6.69 4.31 27.07
CA PHE A 534 6.43 5.07 28.29
C PHE A 534 7.44 4.83 29.40
N GLU A 535 8.22 3.74 29.32
CA GLU A 535 9.05 3.24 30.42
C GLU A 535 10.47 2.85 29.97
N ALA A 536 10.93 3.43 28.86
CA ALA A 536 12.25 3.20 28.29
C ALA A 536 13.42 3.53 29.25
N ASP A 537 13.21 4.44 30.21
CA ASP A 537 14.23 4.89 31.17
C ASP A 537 14.27 4.05 32.47
N THR A 538 13.66 2.87 32.49
CA THR A 538 13.65 2.00 33.68
C THR A 538 15.04 1.48 34.05
N THR A 539 15.28 1.29 35.35
CA THR A 539 16.53 0.73 35.90
C THR A 539 16.42 -0.75 36.27
N SER A 540 15.21 -1.30 36.25
CA SER A 540 14.96 -2.71 36.57
C SER A 540 15.23 -3.61 35.36
N PRO A 541 15.61 -4.89 35.54
CA PRO A 541 15.72 -5.83 34.43
C PRO A 541 14.34 -6.14 33.82
N TYR A 542 14.30 -6.38 32.51
CA TYR A 542 13.06 -6.63 31.78
C TYR A 542 13.28 -7.52 30.54
N LEU A 543 12.19 -8.06 30.00
CA LEU A 543 12.13 -8.70 28.70
C LEU A 543 11.48 -7.76 27.68
N LEU A 544 12.00 -7.67 26.47
CA LEU A 544 11.37 -6.98 25.34
C LEU A 544 10.83 -7.98 24.34
N ASN A 545 9.64 -7.77 23.79
CA ASN A 545 9.21 -8.60 22.67
C ASN A 545 10.09 -8.35 21.43
N LEU A 546 10.36 -9.41 20.66
CA LEU A 546 11.01 -9.33 19.36
C LEU A 546 10.06 -9.83 18.28
N ASP A 547 10.00 -9.10 17.18
CA ASP A 547 9.24 -9.44 15.97
C ASP A 547 10.10 -9.15 14.73
N VAL A 548 9.93 -9.95 13.67
CA VAL A 548 10.59 -9.76 12.37
C VAL A 548 10.18 -8.41 11.77
N ASP A 549 8.94 -7.97 12.00
CA ASP A 549 8.55 -6.60 11.71
C ASP A 549 9.11 -5.65 12.78
N ALA A 550 10.10 -4.85 12.38
CA ALA A 550 10.76 -3.86 13.23
C ALA A 550 9.77 -2.87 13.90
N TYR A 551 8.57 -2.72 13.35
CA TYR A 551 7.52 -1.86 13.91
C TYR A 551 6.73 -2.52 15.05
N ARG A 552 6.67 -3.85 15.09
CA ARG A 552 6.01 -4.64 16.14
C ARG A 552 7.02 -5.08 17.21
N SER A 553 8.28 -5.17 16.84
CA SER A 553 9.41 -5.47 17.71
C SER A 553 9.63 -4.36 18.75
N LYS A 554 10.06 -4.73 19.96
CA LYS A 554 10.38 -3.82 21.10
C LYS A 554 9.23 -2.89 21.53
N ARG A 555 7.99 -3.35 21.39
CA ARG A 555 6.78 -2.63 21.80
C ARG A 555 6.36 -2.94 23.23
N PHE A 556 6.33 -4.22 23.57
CA PHE A 556 5.96 -4.76 24.86
C PHE A 556 7.22 -5.01 25.69
N MET A 557 7.16 -4.59 26.94
CA MET A 557 8.21 -4.71 27.93
C MET A 557 7.63 -5.43 29.15
N PHE A 558 8.33 -6.44 29.65
CA PHE A 558 7.88 -7.23 30.80
C PHE A 558 8.88 -7.02 31.94
N LEU A 559 8.48 -6.24 32.95
CA LEU A 559 9.36 -5.87 34.05
C LEU A 559 9.59 -7.05 35.01
N LEU A 560 10.85 -7.32 35.32
CA LEU A 560 11.25 -8.34 36.29
C LEU A 560 11.67 -7.67 37.61
N ASN A 561 10.73 -6.92 38.19
CA ASN A 561 10.98 -6.06 39.36
C ASN A 561 10.64 -6.73 40.72
N GLN A 562 10.10 -7.94 40.72
CA GLN A 562 9.76 -8.70 41.93
C GLN A 562 10.78 -9.81 42.20
N PRO A 563 10.91 -10.28 43.46
CA PRO A 563 11.80 -11.40 43.79
C PRO A 563 11.51 -12.67 42.98
N LYS A 564 10.24 -12.87 42.63
CA LYS A 564 9.76 -13.94 41.76
C LYS A 564 8.66 -13.38 40.87
N VAL A 565 8.76 -13.60 39.56
CA VAL A 565 7.77 -13.17 38.56
C VAL A 565 7.33 -14.39 37.76
N THR A 566 6.04 -14.74 37.84
CA THR A 566 5.48 -15.93 37.22
C THR A 566 4.79 -15.57 35.90
N ILE A 567 5.00 -16.36 34.85
CA ILE A 567 4.38 -16.19 33.54
C ILE A 567 3.36 -17.30 33.31
N GLY A 568 2.13 -16.91 32.96
CA GLY A 568 1.03 -17.81 32.67
C GLY A 568 -0.32 -17.07 32.70
N PRO A 569 -1.44 -17.72 32.35
CA PRO A 569 -2.77 -17.09 32.36
C PRO A 569 -3.16 -16.50 33.73
N HIS A 570 -2.68 -17.12 34.81
CA HIS A 570 -2.87 -16.68 36.20
C HIS A 570 -1.58 -16.18 36.87
N GLY A 571 -0.52 -15.93 36.10
CA GLY A 571 0.75 -15.41 36.60
C GLY A 571 0.76 -13.90 36.84
N ASP A 572 1.91 -13.40 37.30
CA ASP A 572 2.22 -11.97 37.43
C ASP A 572 2.28 -11.29 36.05
N ILE A 573 2.85 -12.00 35.08
CA ILE A 573 2.81 -11.64 33.66
C ILE A 573 1.85 -12.59 32.95
N LYS A 574 0.90 -12.02 32.20
CA LYS A 574 -0.12 -12.75 31.44
C LYS A 574 0.03 -12.45 29.95
N PRO A 575 0.92 -13.15 29.22
CA PRO A 575 1.11 -12.94 27.79
C PRO A 575 -0.19 -13.19 27.00
N MET A 576 -0.24 -12.73 25.75
CA MET A 576 -1.47 -12.75 24.96
C MET A 576 -1.63 -14.01 24.10
N SER A 577 -0.54 -14.77 23.93
CA SER A 577 -0.52 -15.99 23.10
C SER A 577 -1.48 -17.07 23.60
N LEU A 578 -2.12 -17.77 22.66
CA LEU A 578 -3.04 -18.89 22.89
C LEU A 578 -2.33 -20.12 23.46
N ASN A 579 -1.03 -20.25 23.22
CA ASN A 579 -0.22 -21.41 23.60
C ASN A 579 0.37 -21.31 25.02
N ILE A 580 0.01 -20.28 25.77
CA ILE A 580 0.49 -20.08 27.14
C ILE A 580 -0.36 -20.89 28.13
N VAL A 581 0.23 -21.94 28.68
CA VAL A 581 -0.35 -22.80 29.71
C VAL A 581 -0.18 -22.27 31.13
N GLU A 582 -0.91 -22.85 32.09
CA GLU A 582 -0.79 -22.50 33.51
C GLU A 582 0.61 -22.78 34.06
N ASN A 583 1.15 -21.84 34.85
CA ASN A 583 2.52 -21.90 35.39
C ASN A 583 3.56 -22.20 34.28
N HIS A 584 3.49 -21.45 33.18
CA HIS A 584 4.31 -21.66 32.00
C HIS A 584 5.81 -21.60 32.33
N CYS A 585 6.25 -20.52 32.97
CA CYS A 585 7.60 -20.36 33.50
C CYS A 585 7.63 -19.30 34.60
N PHE A 586 8.75 -19.15 35.31
CA PHE A 586 8.94 -18.04 36.24
C PHE A 586 10.40 -17.56 36.26
N PHE A 587 10.58 -16.29 36.62
CA PHE A 587 11.87 -15.65 36.80
C PHE A 587 12.08 -15.37 38.28
N GLN A 588 13.29 -15.60 38.79
CA GLN A 588 13.62 -15.37 40.19
C GLN A 588 14.92 -14.59 40.30
N LEU A 589 14.92 -13.56 41.15
CA LEU A 589 16.12 -12.77 41.45
C LEU A 589 16.86 -13.41 42.63
N GLU A 590 17.99 -14.05 42.36
CA GLU A 590 18.90 -14.60 43.39
C GLU A 590 20.30 -14.00 43.23
N ASN A 591 20.90 -13.51 44.32
CA ASN A 591 22.27 -12.96 44.33
C ASN A 591 22.56 -11.81 43.32
N GLY A 592 21.54 -11.08 42.87
CA GLY A 592 21.70 -10.00 41.88
C GLY A 592 21.75 -10.49 40.43
N GLU A 593 21.38 -11.75 40.18
CA GLU A 593 21.19 -12.34 38.86
C GLU A 593 19.77 -12.89 38.70
N ILE A 594 19.25 -12.85 37.47
CA ILE A 594 17.90 -13.33 37.16
C ILE A 594 18.02 -14.77 36.67
N GLU A 595 17.38 -15.71 37.36
CA GLU A 595 17.24 -17.10 36.94
C GLU A 595 15.87 -17.32 36.26
N LEU A 596 15.89 -17.88 35.05
CA LEU A 596 14.72 -18.42 34.34
C LEU A 596 14.50 -19.87 34.77
N HIS A 597 13.29 -20.21 35.17
CA HIS A 597 12.84 -21.56 35.53
C HIS A 597 11.70 -22.00 34.61
N ALA A 598 11.92 -23.09 33.88
CA ALA A 598 10.92 -23.66 32.98
C ALA A 598 9.82 -24.39 33.78
N GLY A 599 8.55 -24.10 33.46
CA GLY A 599 7.39 -24.65 34.14
C GLY A 599 6.71 -25.76 33.34
N ALA A 600 5.39 -25.65 33.18
CA ALA A 600 4.59 -26.65 32.46
C ALA A 600 4.50 -26.42 30.94
N GLY A 601 4.98 -25.28 30.44
CA GLY A 601 4.96 -24.94 29.03
C GLY A 601 6.34 -24.85 28.41
N ASP A 602 6.36 -24.71 27.08
CA ASP A 602 7.57 -24.79 26.27
C ASP A 602 8.36 -23.46 26.33
N VAL A 603 9.60 -23.56 26.80
CA VAL A 603 10.50 -22.41 26.95
C VAL A 603 11.80 -22.70 26.24
N ILE A 604 12.20 -21.83 25.33
CA ILE A 604 13.46 -21.93 24.59
C ILE A 604 14.38 -20.79 25.03
N HIS A 605 15.59 -21.12 25.48
CA HIS A 605 16.63 -20.17 25.84
C HIS A 605 17.81 -20.29 24.87
N ASN A 606 18.13 -19.21 24.17
CA ASN A 606 19.21 -19.14 23.18
C ASN A 606 19.22 -20.33 22.19
N GLY A 607 18.05 -20.66 21.64
CA GLY A 607 17.87 -21.76 20.69
C GLY A 607 17.89 -23.17 21.31
N THR A 608 17.91 -23.30 22.63
CA THR A 608 17.85 -24.59 23.34
C THR A 608 16.57 -24.67 24.16
N GLU A 609 15.75 -25.69 23.92
CA GLU A 609 14.55 -25.94 24.73
C GLU A 609 14.92 -26.42 26.14
N LEU A 610 14.24 -25.87 27.14
CA LEU A 610 14.43 -26.20 28.55
C LEU A 610 13.44 -27.27 28.99
N ARG A 611 13.92 -28.28 29.71
CA ARG A 611 13.03 -29.30 30.29
C ARG A 611 12.24 -28.73 31.46
N LYS A 612 11.09 -29.32 31.77
CA LYS A 612 10.28 -28.97 32.96
C LYS A 612 11.14 -28.96 34.23
N ASN A 613 11.08 -27.84 34.97
CA ASN A 613 11.89 -27.51 36.16
C ASN A 613 13.40 -27.29 35.92
N GLU A 614 13.85 -27.20 34.67
CA GLU A 614 15.22 -26.79 34.36
C GLU A 614 15.39 -25.28 34.60
N LYS A 615 16.58 -24.88 35.08
CA LYS A 615 16.90 -23.49 35.35
C LYS A 615 18.11 -22.99 34.58
N ARG A 616 18.08 -21.70 34.23
CA ARG A 616 19.15 -20.98 33.51
C ARG A 616 19.32 -19.57 34.05
N ILE A 617 20.57 -19.14 34.23
CA ILE A 617 20.89 -17.76 34.59
C ILE A 617 20.88 -16.92 33.31
N LEU A 618 20.13 -15.82 33.30
CA LEU A 618 20.03 -14.92 32.17
C LEU A 618 21.18 -13.91 32.14
N LYS A 619 21.77 -13.75 30.96
CA LYS A 619 22.77 -12.73 30.63
C LYS A 619 22.17 -11.67 29.71
N GLN A 620 22.80 -10.49 29.70
CA GLN A 620 22.40 -9.39 28.82
C GLN A 620 22.24 -9.88 27.38
N TYR A 621 21.11 -9.53 26.74
CA TYR A 621 20.76 -9.91 25.37
C TYR A 621 20.49 -11.41 25.13
N ASP A 622 20.23 -12.19 26.18
CA ASP A 622 19.72 -13.54 26.02
C ASP A 622 18.33 -13.53 25.36
N ARG A 623 18.10 -14.48 24.46
CA ARG A 623 16.84 -14.67 23.76
C ARG A 623 16.04 -15.75 24.46
N VAL A 624 14.82 -15.42 24.84
CA VAL A 624 13.90 -16.32 25.53
C VAL A 624 12.63 -16.38 24.70
N ALA A 625 12.28 -17.55 24.19
CA ALA A 625 10.96 -17.78 23.61
C ALA A 625 10.07 -18.47 24.64
N ILE A 626 8.87 -17.94 24.83
CA ILE A 626 7.86 -18.44 25.75
C ILE A 626 6.65 -18.80 24.91
N ALA A 627 6.36 -20.09 24.76
CA ALA A 627 5.54 -20.59 23.67
C ALA A 627 5.99 -19.99 22.32
N THR A 628 5.11 -19.25 21.62
CA THR A 628 5.39 -18.64 20.31
C THR A 628 5.95 -17.21 20.38
N ASP A 629 6.01 -16.62 21.56
CA ASP A 629 6.42 -15.22 21.72
C ASP A 629 7.92 -15.13 22.02
N LEU A 630 8.66 -14.47 21.12
CA LEU A 630 10.10 -14.28 21.22
C LEU A 630 10.42 -13.02 22.02
N MET A 631 11.35 -13.13 22.97
CA MET A 631 11.70 -12.04 23.87
C MET A 631 13.22 -11.89 24.01
N LEU A 632 13.67 -10.67 24.29
CA LEU A 632 15.06 -10.30 24.55
C LEU A 632 15.21 -9.81 25.98
N PHE A 633 16.13 -10.41 26.73
CA PHE A 633 16.43 -9.98 28.09
C PHE A 633 17.39 -8.78 28.11
N VAL A 634 17.01 -7.74 28.87
CA VAL A 634 17.80 -6.52 29.04
C VAL A 634 17.89 -6.18 30.52
N HIS A 635 19.12 -5.96 31.00
CA HIS A 635 19.42 -5.49 32.34
C HIS A 635 20.10 -4.11 32.27
N PRO A 636 19.36 -3.01 32.46
CA PRO A 636 19.93 -1.66 32.50
C PRO A 636 21.09 -1.56 33.51
N GLY A 637 22.20 -0.93 33.12
CA GLY A 637 23.36 -0.68 33.98
C GLY A 637 24.43 -1.77 34.07
N LYS A 638 24.24 -2.97 33.47
CA LYS A 638 25.33 -3.94 33.27
C LYS A 638 25.99 -3.70 31.91
N ALA A 639 27.28 -3.36 31.90
CA ALA A 639 28.04 -3.21 30.66
C ALA A 639 28.21 -4.56 29.96
N SER A 640 27.88 -4.62 28.67
CA SER A 640 27.99 -5.80 27.81
C SER A 640 28.95 -5.51 26.67
N ILE A 641 29.76 -6.51 26.29
CA ILE A 641 30.62 -6.48 25.09
C ILE A 641 29.85 -7.04 23.88
N ASP A 642 28.75 -7.75 24.12
CA ASP A 642 27.96 -8.42 23.11
C ASP A 642 27.05 -7.44 22.36
N ILE A 643 26.99 -7.60 21.04
CA ILE A 643 26.14 -6.83 20.13
C ILE A 643 24.70 -7.27 20.36
N GLU A 644 23.78 -6.30 20.48
CA GLU A 644 22.35 -6.59 20.59
C GLU A 644 21.88 -7.40 19.36
N PRO A 645 21.32 -8.60 19.54
CA PRO A 645 20.91 -9.46 18.44
C PRO A 645 19.72 -8.84 17.71
N THR A 646 19.67 -9.04 16.38
CA THR A 646 18.52 -8.59 15.60
C THR A 646 17.34 -9.53 15.80
N ALA A 647 16.13 -9.05 15.55
CA ALA A 647 14.93 -9.89 15.64
C ALA A 647 14.96 -11.04 14.63
N ASP A 648 15.54 -10.81 13.45
CA ASP A 648 15.78 -11.85 12.43
C ASP A 648 16.66 -12.97 12.97
N ASP A 649 17.80 -12.64 13.60
CA ASP A 649 18.75 -13.62 14.13
C ASP A 649 18.08 -14.50 15.20
N ALA A 650 17.33 -13.85 16.09
CA ALA A 650 16.63 -14.51 17.18
C ALA A 650 15.47 -15.39 16.67
N ALA A 651 14.74 -14.94 15.64
CA ALA A 651 13.68 -15.72 15.00
C ALA A 651 14.25 -16.96 14.28
N GLN A 652 15.36 -16.82 13.55
CA GLN A 652 16.04 -17.95 12.92
C GLN A 652 16.58 -18.96 13.94
N GLU A 653 17.11 -18.48 15.06
CA GLU A 653 17.58 -19.32 16.16
C GLU A 653 16.43 -20.11 16.80
N TYR A 654 15.30 -19.46 17.06
CA TYR A 654 14.09 -20.10 17.56
C TYR A 654 13.52 -21.14 16.58
N GLN A 655 13.45 -20.81 15.29
CA GLN A 655 13.00 -21.75 14.25
C GLN A 655 13.89 -22.99 14.16
N ARG A 656 15.22 -22.83 14.29
CA ARG A 656 16.17 -23.96 14.34
C ARG A 656 15.94 -24.83 15.58
N ALA A 657 15.58 -24.23 16.71
CA ALA A 657 15.29 -24.95 17.95
C ALA A 657 14.01 -25.79 17.85
N LEU A 658 12.93 -25.22 17.30
CA LEU A 658 11.66 -25.94 17.07
C LEU A 658 11.81 -27.15 16.14
N GLN A 659 12.77 -27.13 15.22
CA GLN A 659 13.06 -28.28 14.36
C GLN A 659 13.71 -29.46 15.12
N SER A 660 14.20 -29.23 16.33
CA SER A 660 14.98 -30.22 17.09
C SER A 660 14.17 -30.98 18.15
N VAL A 661 12.98 -30.51 18.56
CA VAL A 661 12.17 -31.18 19.58
C VAL A 661 10.66 -30.94 19.36
N ASP A 662 9.93 -32.04 19.12
CA ASP A 662 8.71 -32.49 19.83
C ASP A 662 7.68 -33.16 18.91
N THR A 663 6.97 -34.17 19.44
CA THR A 663 6.65 -35.41 18.71
C THR A 663 5.23 -35.51 18.17
N THR A 664 4.28 -34.67 18.61
CA THR A 664 2.84 -34.88 18.32
C THR A 664 2.30 -33.90 17.27
N ALA A 665 2.55 -32.61 17.42
CA ALA A 665 2.32 -31.63 16.36
C ALA A 665 3.26 -31.89 15.18
N MET A 666 4.48 -32.39 15.44
CA MET A 666 5.37 -32.87 14.39
C MET A 666 4.86 -34.15 13.72
N LEU A 667 4.07 -35.00 14.36
CA LEU A 667 3.42 -36.14 13.68
C LEU A 667 2.32 -35.66 12.74
N GLU A 668 1.48 -34.71 13.16
CA GLU A 668 0.49 -34.09 12.26
C GLU A 668 1.16 -33.32 11.12
N LEU A 669 2.21 -32.55 11.44
CA LEU A 669 3.06 -31.84 10.48
C LEU A 669 3.79 -32.81 9.54
N GLN A 670 4.31 -33.93 10.05
CA GLN A 670 4.97 -34.98 9.26
C GLN A 670 3.96 -35.72 8.40
N GLU A 671 2.74 -35.95 8.88
CA GLU A 671 1.65 -36.53 8.09
C GLU A 671 1.19 -35.56 7.01
N GLU A 672 1.05 -34.27 7.30
CA GLU A 672 0.69 -33.24 6.32
C GLU A 672 1.84 -33.04 5.30
N MET A 673 3.10 -33.00 5.76
CA MET A 673 4.30 -33.02 4.91
C MET A 673 4.38 -34.29 4.07
N LYS A 674 4.04 -35.46 4.61
CA LYS A 674 4.05 -36.74 3.90
C LYS A 674 2.93 -36.81 2.88
N ARG A 675 1.71 -36.39 3.23
CA ARG A 675 0.59 -36.25 2.29
C ARG A 675 0.95 -35.31 1.15
N PHE A 676 1.61 -34.21 1.48
CA PHE A 676 2.08 -33.24 0.48
C PHE A 676 3.21 -33.82 -0.39
N GLN A 677 4.16 -34.57 0.19
CA GLN A 677 5.19 -35.29 -0.57
C GLN A 677 4.57 -36.35 -1.49
N GLU A 678 3.54 -37.05 -1.04
CA GLU A 678 2.76 -38.00 -1.83
C GLU A 678 1.97 -37.31 -2.95
N GLU A 679 1.39 -36.14 -2.69
CA GLU A 679 0.67 -35.33 -3.67
C GLU A 679 1.64 -34.74 -4.72
N LYS A 680 2.81 -34.26 -4.28
CA LYS A 680 3.93 -33.87 -5.14
C LYS A 680 4.42 -35.05 -5.99
N ALA A 681 4.55 -36.25 -5.43
CA ALA A 681 4.94 -37.45 -6.17
C ALA A 681 3.86 -37.87 -7.18
N LYS A 682 2.57 -37.74 -6.84
CA LYS A 682 1.45 -37.95 -7.78
C LYS A 682 1.46 -36.94 -8.91
N TRP A 683 1.76 -35.67 -8.60
CA TRP A 683 1.92 -34.61 -9.58
C TRP A 683 3.11 -34.88 -10.52
N GLU A 684 4.23 -35.35 -9.98
CA GLU A 684 5.39 -35.80 -10.76
C GLU A 684 5.05 -37.00 -11.65
N LEU A 685 4.29 -37.98 -11.16
CA LEU A 685 3.83 -39.14 -11.93
C LEU A 685 2.88 -38.74 -13.06
N GLN A 686 2.00 -37.76 -12.83
CA GLN A 686 1.11 -37.21 -13.86
C GLN A 686 1.88 -36.46 -14.95
N LYS A 687 3.04 -35.89 -14.61
CA LYS A 687 3.95 -35.23 -15.56
C LYS A 687 4.81 -36.23 -16.34
N SER A 688 5.11 -37.42 -15.77
CA SER A 688 6.02 -38.43 -16.33
C SER A 688 5.31 -39.52 -17.15
N GLN A 689 4.48 -39.17 -18.13
CA GLN A 689 4.10 -40.12 -19.19
C GLN A 689 5.24 -40.21 -20.24
N PRO A 690 5.58 -41.40 -20.78
CA PRO A 690 6.88 -41.61 -21.39
C PRO A 690 6.97 -41.08 -22.82
N VAL A 691 7.96 -40.22 -23.08
CA VAL A 691 8.64 -40.14 -24.37
C VAL A 691 10.00 -40.80 -24.19
N THR A 692 10.24 -41.86 -24.96
CA THR A 692 11.49 -42.64 -24.95
C THR A 692 12.65 -41.82 -25.50
N HIS A 693 13.80 -41.75 -24.82
CA HIS A 693 15.16 -41.96 -25.38
C HIS A 693 16.28 -41.85 -24.32
N GLN A 694 17.44 -42.38 -24.68
CA GLN A 694 18.60 -42.81 -23.86
C GLN A 694 19.47 -41.66 -23.30
N PRO A 695 20.29 -41.91 -22.25
CA PRO A 695 21.01 -40.86 -21.54
C PRO A 695 22.41 -40.61 -22.12
N ASP A 696 22.80 -39.34 -22.19
CA ASP A 696 24.21 -38.94 -22.27
C ASP A 696 24.51 -37.88 -21.20
N HIS A 697 25.63 -38.08 -20.49
CA HIS A 697 26.05 -37.35 -19.30
C HIS A 697 27.00 -36.22 -19.69
N THR A 698 26.73 -34.96 -19.30
CA THR A 698 27.76 -33.94 -18.95
C THR A 698 27.25 -32.52 -18.60
N SER A 699 25.95 -32.18 -18.69
CA SER A 699 25.41 -30.84 -18.35
C SER A 699 24.50 -30.80 -17.10
N THR A 700 24.59 -31.80 -16.23
CA THR A 700 23.54 -32.09 -15.23
C THR A 700 23.69 -31.32 -13.91
N GLU A 701 24.89 -30.87 -13.55
CA GLU A 701 25.17 -30.38 -12.18
C GLU A 701 24.60 -28.97 -11.89
N SER A 702 24.74 -27.99 -12.79
CA SER A 702 24.30 -26.61 -12.53
C SER A 702 22.78 -26.41 -12.59
N ASN A 703 22.07 -27.23 -13.38
CA ASN A 703 20.61 -27.20 -13.48
C ASN A 703 19.95 -27.98 -12.35
N MET A 704 20.54 -29.12 -11.94
CA MET A 704 20.13 -29.80 -10.71
C MET A 704 20.27 -28.89 -9.50
N GLU A 705 21.34 -28.11 -9.40
CA GLU A 705 21.58 -27.22 -8.26
C GLU A 705 20.50 -26.13 -8.13
N LYS A 706 20.07 -25.51 -9.24
CA LYS A 706 18.97 -24.51 -9.23
C LYS A 706 17.61 -25.12 -8.90
N ASP A 707 17.31 -26.29 -9.45
CA ASP A 707 16.07 -27.01 -9.13
C ASP A 707 16.07 -27.53 -7.70
N LEU A 708 17.22 -27.98 -7.19
CA LEU A 708 17.42 -28.34 -5.78
C LEU A 708 17.24 -27.14 -4.87
N LEU A 709 17.83 -25.98 -5.20
CA LEU A 709 17.70 -24.76 -4.41
C LEU A 709 16.25 -24.27 -4.39
N ALA A 710 15.57 -24.31 -5.54
CA ALA A 710 14.17 -23.93 -5.64
C ALA A 710 13.24 -24.88 -4.85
N ARG A 711 13.53 -26.19 -4.88
CA ARG A 711 12.85 -27.18 -4.04
C ARG A 711 13.13 -26.94 -2.56
N GLN A 712 14.37 -26.60 -2.19
CA GLN A 712 14.72 -26.23 -0.82
C GLN A 712 13.98 -24.98 -0.36
N VAL A 713 13.82 -23.96 -1.21
CA VAL A 713 13.05 -22.75 -0.89
C VAL A 713 11.57 -23.09 -0.69
N ASN A 714 10.97 -23.92 -1.55
CA ASN A 714 9.58 -24.37 -1.36
C ASN A 714 9.42 -25.18 -0.06
N ASP A 715 10.38 -26.08 0.23
CA ASP A 715 10.39 -26.87 1.47
C ASP A 715 10.62 -26.00 2.71
N GLN A 716 11.29 -24.86 2.57
CA GLN A 716 11.47 -23.85 3.63
C GLN A 716 10.18 -23.04 3.83
N GLU A 717 9.55 -22.56 2.76
CA GLU A 717 8.26 -21.85 2.80
C GLU A 717 7.18 -22.73 3.45
N LEU A 718 7.13 -24.01 3.11
CA LEU A 718 6.19 -24.96 3.73
C LEU A 718 6.46 -25.12 5.24
N ARG A 719 7.73 -25.26 5.62
CA ARG A 719 8.12 -25.37 7.04
C ARG A 719 7.71 -24.14 7.85
N GLU A 720 7.75 -22.96 7.24
CA GLU A 720 7.33 -21.73 7.89
C GLU A 720 5.80 -21.60 8.00
N VAL A 721 5.08 -21.98 6.94
CA VAL A 721 3.63 -21.75 6.81
C VAL A 721 2.80 -22.74 7.60
N LEU A 722 3.20 -24.01 7.65
CA LEU A 722 2.38 -25.07 8.26
C LEU A 722 2.06 -24.79 9.75
N PRO A 723 3.01 -24.38 10.61
CA PRO A 723 2.69 -23.98 11.99
C PRO A 723 1.67 -22.83 12.06
N LYS A 724 1.79 -21.86 11.15
CA LYS A 724 0.88 -20.70 11.08
C LYS A 724 -0.53 -21.12 10.63
N ILE A 725 -0.65 -22.09 9.72
CA ILE A 725 -1.93 -22.71 9.33
C ILE A 725 -2.62 -23.34 10.54
N MET A 726 -1.90 -24.14 11.32
CA MET A 726 -2.45 -24.75 12.53
C MET A 726 -2.93 -23.69 13.54
N GLU A 727 -2.13 -22.66 13.78
CA GLU A 727 -2.50 -21.55 14.68
C GLU A 727 -3.71 -20.77 14.15
N THR A 728 -3.78 -20.53 12.83
CA THR A 728 -4.89 -19.80 12.19
C THR A 728 -6.19 -20.58 12.31
N ARG A 729 -6.16 -21.92 12.12
CA ARG A 729 -7.32 -22.79 12.36
C ARG A 729 -7.84 -22.64 13.81
N GLN A 730 -6.94 -22.52 14.79
CA GLN A 730 -7.33 -22.30 16.19
C GLN A 730 -7.92 -20.90 16.41
N ILE A 731 -7.28 -19.85 15.89
CA ILE A 731 -7.74 -18.47 16.00
C ILE A 731 -9.14 -18.32 15.41
N VAL A 732 -9.34 -18.80 14.20
CA VAL A 732 -10.59 -18.67 13.47
C VAL A 732 -11.72 -19.46 14.16
N ARG A 733 -11.43 -20.63 14.75
CA ARG A 733 -12.39 -21.33 15.63
C ARG A 733 -12.73 -20.51 16.88
N ALA A 734 -11.73 -19.93 17.53
CA ALA A 734 -11.94 -19.13 18.72
C ALA A 734 -12.83 -17.90 18.46
N LEU A 735 -12.71 -17.30 17.26
CA LEU A 735 -13.53 -16.18 16.77
C LEU A 735 -14.93 -16.60 16.28
N ASN A 736 -15.38 -17.83 16.52
CA ASN A 736 -16.64 -18.38 16.01
C ASN A 736 -16.71 -18.34 14.46
N ARG A 737 -15.60 -18.69 13.81
CA ARG A 737 -15.44 -18.70 12.35
C ARG A 737 -14.90 -20.04 11.82
N GLY A 738 -15.13 -21.12 12.58
CA GLY A 738 -14.62 -22.47 12.29
C GLY A 738 -15.09 -23.09 10.97
N MET A 739 -15.96 -22.43 10.20
CA MET A 739 -16.32 -22.83 8.83
C MET A 739 -15.18 -22.64 7.82
N LEU A 740 -14.19 -21.79 8.11
CA LEU A 740 -13.01 -21.63 7.27
C LEU A 740 -11.98 -22.73 7.54
N ASP A 741 -11.45 -23.30 6.47
CA ASP A 741 -10.34 -24.24 6.51
C ASP A 741 -9.20 -23.81 5.57
N PHE A 742 -8.00 -24.26 5.90
CA PHE A 742 -6.75 -23.80 5.28
C PHE A 742 -5.91 -25.02 4.91
N GLU A 743 -5.43 -25.12 3.68
CA GLU A 743 -4.59 -26.23 3.20
C GLU A 743 -3.46 -25.69 2.32
N THR A 744 -2.28 -26.32 2.33
CA THR A 744 -1.20 -25.98 1.39
C THR A 744 -1.40 -26.64 0.04
N THR A 745 -1.13 -25.94 -1.06
CA THR A 745 -1.21 -26.48 -2.43
C THR A 745 -0.10 -25.93 -3.32
N LEU A 746 0.14 -26.58 -4.46
CA LEU A 746 1.17 -26.19 -5.44
C LEU A 746 0.53 -25.62 -6.71
N GLN A 747 0.92 -24.40 -7.07
CA GLN A 747 0.55 -23.77 -8.33
C GLN A 747 1.66 -23.95 -9.37
N SER A 748 1.31 -24.34 -10.59
CA SER A 748 2.25 -24.33 -11.71
C SER A 748 2.45 -22.90 -12.23
N CYS A 749 3.70 -22.45 -12.37
CA CYS A 749 4.00 -21.24 -13.15
C CYS A 749 4.23 -21.63 -14.62
N THR A 750 3.60 -21.01 -15.60
CA THR A 750 3.81 -21.36 -17.03
C THR A 750 4.24 -20.16 -17.85
N SER A 751 5.19 -19.36 -17.36
CA SER A 751 5.78 -18.26 -18.14
C SER A 751 6.99 -18.72 -18.97
N CYS A 752 6.79 -18.74 -20.30
CA CYS A 752 7.75 -18.55 -21.41
C CYS A 752 8.82 -19.63 -21.74
N SER A 753 8.50 -20.53 -22.70
CA SER A 753 8.94 -20.49 -24.11
C SER A 753 8.98 -21.88 -24.80
N SER A 754 8.31 -21.97 -25.96
CA SER A 754 8.46 -22.93 -27.10
C SER A 754 8.39 -24.45 -26.85
N GLU A 755 7.32 -25.09 -27.32
CA GLU A 755 7.12 -26.56 -27.34
C GLU A 755 7.55 -27.25 -28.65
N GLN A 756 8.16 -26.55 -29.61
CA GLN A 756 8.57 -27.15 -30.91
C GLN A 756 10.00 -26.78 -31.35
N GLN A 757 10.97 -26.97 -30.46
CA GLN A 757 12.33 -27.39 -30.82
C GLN A 757 12.78 -28.50 -29.85
N ALA A 758 11.96 -29.55 -29.73
CA ALA A 758 12.18 -30.69 -28.86
C ALA A 758 13.22 -31.70 -29.41
N GLN A 759 14.26 -31.22 -30.09
CA GLN A 759 15.40 -32.06 -30.49
C GLN A 759 16.77 -31.55 -30.05
N ASN A 760 16.92 -30.34 -29.48
CA ASN A 760 18.26 -29.84 -29.12
C ASN A 760 18.40 -28.95 -27.86
N SER A 761 17.42 -28.86 -26.94
CA SER A 761 17.70 -28.23 -25.64
C SER A 761 16.89 -28.85 -24.49
N MET A 762 17.61 -29.44 -23.53
CA MET A 762 17.10 -29.84 -22.22
C MET A 762 16.90 -28.61 -21.33
N ASP A 763 15.84 -28.66 -20.50
CA ASP A 763 15.56 -27.85 -19.31
C ASP A 763 14.90 -26.47 -19.45
N ARG A 764 13.55 -26.44 -19.43
CA ARG A 764 12.76 -25.39 -18.77
C ARG A 764 11.60 -26.00 -17.98
N SER A 765 11.93 -26.60 -16.84
CA SER A 765 10.97 -26.97 -15.79
C SER A 765 10.64 -25.70 -14.99
N SER A 766 9.41 -25.21 -15.06
CA SER A 766 8.99 -24.13 -14.17
C SER A 766 8.83 -24.63 -12.74
N ILE A 767 9.38 -23.87 -11.81
CA ILE A 767 9.35 -24.18 -10.38
C ILE A 767 7.91 -23.99 -9.87
N PRO A 768 7.30 -24.99 -9.23
CA PRO A 768 5.98 -24.84 -8.65
C PRO A 768 6.03 -23.88 -7.45
N LYS A 769 5.02 -23.04 -7.27
CA LYS A 769 4.94 -22.12 -6.13
C LYS A 769 3.97 -22.64 -5.07
N VAL A 770 4.35 -22.50 -3.81
CA VAL A 770 3.47 -22.82 -2.67
C VAL A 770 2.37 -21.77 -2.58
N LYS A 771 1.13 -22.23 -2.47
CA LYS A 771 -0.08 -21.42 -2.24
C LYS A 771 -0.85 -22.00 -1.07
N ILE A 772 -1.73 -21.20 -0.51
CA ILE A 772 -2.60 -21.60 0.59
C ILE A 772 -4.03 -21.55 0.09
N LYS A 773 -4.65 -22.72 0.02
CA LYS A 773 -6.06 -22.90 -0.28
C LYS A 773 -6.86 -22.50 0.96
N VAL A 774 -7.74 -21.52 0.83
CA VAL A 774 -8.72 -21.16 1.87
C VAL A 774 -10.09 -21.58 1.37
N GLN A 775 -10.79 -22.38 2.17
CA GLN A 775 -12.10 -22.91 1.84
C GLN A 775 -13.12 -22.47 2.87
N ASN A 776 -14.24 -21.92 2.41
CA ASN A 776 -15.42 -21.70 3.24
C ASN A 776 -16.36 -22.90 3.11
N ASN A 777 -16.51 -23.68 4.18
CA ASN A 777 -17.30 -24.91 4.16
C ASN A 777 -18.82 -24.65 4.10
N ASP A 778 -19.29 -23.45 4.46
CA ASP A 778 -20.72 -23.11 4.41
C ASP A 778 -21.17 -22.75 2.98
N THR A 779 -20.30 -22.07 2.22
CA THR A 779 -20.58 -21.61 0.85
C THR A 779 -19.96 -22.48 -0.23
N GLU A 780 -19.07 -23.42 0.14
CA GLU A 780 -18.21 -24.20 -0.76
C GLU A 780 -17.28 -23.32 -1.63
N GLU A 781 -17.03 -22.07 -1.24
CA GLU A 781 -16.15 -21.15 -1.95
C GLU A 781 -14.69 -21.44 -1.62
N ILE A 782 -13.84 -21.43 -2.65
CA ILE A 782 -12.41 -21.74 -2.53
C ILE A 782 -11.61 -20.63 -3.20
N ILE A 783 -10.57 -20.17 -2.51
CA ILE A 783 -9.59 -19.21 -3.01
C ILE A 783 -8.18 -19.72 -2.76
N PHE A 784 -7.22 -19.09 -3.44
CA PHE A 784 -5.81 -19.43 -3.30
C PHE A 784 -4.98 -18.19 -3.02
N LEU A 785 -4.35 -18.17 -1.86
CA LEU A 785 -3.54 -17.06 -1.38
C LEU A 785 -2.05 -17.36 -1.54
N ASP A 786 -1.28 -16.30 -1.78
CA ASP A 786 0.16 -16.33 -1.58
C ASP A 786 0.48 -16.55 -0.09
N VAL A 787 1.58 -17.24 0.18
CA VAL A 787 2.13 -17.44 1.52
C VAL A 787 2.18 -16.13 2.32
N PHE A 788 2.70 -15.07 1.70
CA PHE A 788 2.81 -13.75 2.33
C PHE A 788 1.46 -13.15 2.77
N GLU A 789 0.41 -13.23 1.92
CA GLU A 789 -0.91 -12.67 2.26
C GLU A 789 -1.54 -13.41 3.43
N PHE A 790 -1.37 -14.73 3.45
CA PHE A 790 -1.81 -15.54 4.57
C PHE A 790 -1.08 -15.19 5.86
N VAL A 791 0.25 -15.06 5.83
CA VAL A 791 1.06 -14.70 7.01
C VAL A 791 0.63 -13.34 7.57
N LYS A 792 0.32 -12.39 6.68
CA LYS A 792 -0.19 -11.07 7.04
C LYS A 792 -1.56 -11.13 7.71
N ALA A 793 -2.51 -11.86 7.11
CA ALA A 793 -3.85 -12.04 7.68
C ALA A 793 -3.80 -12.80 9.02
N HIS A 794 -2.97 -13.86 9.12
CA HIS A 794 -2.68 -14.57 10.36
C HIS A 794 -2.21 -13.64 11.48
N ALA A 795 -1.24 -12.76 11.18
CA ALA A 795 -0.73 -11.80 12.15
C ALA A 795 -1.81 -10.80 12.61
N MET A 796 -2.64 -10.30 11.70
CA MET A 796 -3.76 -9.40 12.05
C MET A 796 -4.80 -10.11 12.93
N LEU A 797 -5.16 -11.35 12.62
CA LEU A 797 -6.11 -12.13 13.40
C LEU A 797 -5.57 -12.50 14.80
N LYS A 798 -4.26 -12.74 14.90
CA LYS A 798 -3.58 -12.95 16.20
C LYS A 798 -3.75 -11.71 17.09
N ASP A 799 -3.57 -10.52 16.54
CA ASP A 799 -3.76 -9.26 17.26
C ASP A 799 -5.23 -9.06 17.69
N GLU A 800 -6.20 -9.37 16.85
CA GLU A 800 -7.63 -9.27 17.20
C GLU A 800 -8.05 -10.21 18.33
N VAL A 801 -7.58 -11.47 18.31
CA VAL A 801 -7.79 -12.40 19.43
C VAL A 801 -7.19 -11.84 20.71
N ALA A 802 -6.01 -11.23 20.63
CA ALA A 802 -5.37 -10.60 21.77
C ALA A 802 -6.22 -9.43 22.31
N PHE A 803 -6.75 -8.56 21.44
CA PHE A 803 -7.65 -7.47 21.84
C PHE A 803 -8.94 -7.98 22.49
N LEU A 804 -9.60 -8.99 21.90
CA LEU A 804 -10.81 -9.59 22.44
C LEU A 804 -10.58 -10.23 23.81
N ARG A 805 -9.52 -11.03 23.95
CA ARG A 805 -9.14 -11.62 25.25
C ARG A 805 -8.90 -10.55 26.30
N ASN A 806 -8.21 -9.47 25.93
CA ASN A 806 -7.96 -8.36 26.84
C ASN A 806 -9.27 -7.67 27.27
N ALA A 807 -10.18 -7.45 26.34
CA ALA A 807 -11.48 -6.85 26.62
C ALA A 807 -12.37 -7.76 27.50
N ILE A 808 -12.39 -9.08 27.24
CA ILE A 808 -13.13 -10.08 28.04
C ILE A 808 -12.62 -10.09 29.49
N MET A 809 -11.31 -10.17 29.69
CA MET A 809 -10.70 -10.21 31.02
C MET A 809 -10.94 -8.92 31.82
N ASN A 810 -11.13 -7.79 31.12
CA ASN A 810 -11.41 -6.50 31.74
C ASN A 810 -12.90 -6.16 31.82
N GLU A 811 -13.79 -7.11 31.47
CA GLU A 811 -15.25 -6.92 31.43
C GLU A 811 -15.68 -5.72 30.57
N ARG A 812 -15.03 -5.53 29.42
CA ARG A 812 -15.28 -4.41 28.50
C ARG A 812 -15.94 -4.85 27.20
N GLU A 813 -16.73 -3.94 26.64
CA GLU A 813 -17.24 -4.07 25.28
C GLU A 813 -16.14 -3.74 24.26
N TYR A 814 -15.80 -4.73 23.44
CA TYR A 814 -14.93 -4.56 22.28
C TYR A 814 -15.56 -5.27 21.10
N ALA A 815 -15.48 -4.65 19.93
CA ALA A 815 -15.90 -5.24 18.67
C ALA A 815 -14.77 -5.05 17.66
N SER A 816 -14.38 -6.15 17.02
CA SER A 816 -13.39 -6.14 15.94
C SER A 816 -13.87 -5.24 14.80
N PRO A 817 -12.98 -4.44 14.18
CA PRO A 817 -13.30 -3.68 12.98
C PRO A 817 -13.86 -4.58 11.86
N PRO A 818 -14.78 -4.08 11.01
CA PRO A 818 -15.35 -4.87 9.90
C PRO A 818 -14.29 -5.42 8.93
N GLY A 819 -13.20 -4.67 8.72
CA GLY A 819 -12.10 -5.10 7.83
C GLY A 819 -11.18 -6.16 8.42
N HIS A 820 -11.30 -6.50 9.71
CA HIS A 820 -10.52 -7.55 10.36
C HIS A 820 -11.32 -8.86 10.52
N GLU A 821 -12.49 -8.93 9.89
CA GLU A 821 -13.29 -10.14 9.86
C GLU A 821 -12.55 -11.22 9.02
N PRO A 822 -12.38 -12.46 9.51
CA PRO A 822 -11.57 -13.48 8.84
C PRO A 822 -11.97 -13.76 7.39
N ILE A 823 -13.26 -13.87 7.06
CA ILE A 823 -13.70 -14.07 5.67
C ILE A 823 -13.29 -12.87 4.83
N THR A 824 -13.48 -11.65 5.32
CA THR A 824 -13.09 -10.43 4.60
C THR A 824 -11.58 -10.40 4.37
N LEU A 825 -10.78 -10.67 5.41
CA LEU A 825 -9.32 -10.68 5.34
C LEU A 825 -8.78 -11.72 4.36
N PHE A 826 -9.38 -12.91 4.27
CA PHE A 826 -8.89 -13.93 3.34
C PHE A 826 -9.48 -13.78 1.93
N PHE A 827 -10.75 -13.37 1.79
CA PHE A 827 -11.45 -13.34 0.50
C PHE A 827 -11.38 -11.98 -0.22
N ASP A 828 -10.98 -10.89 0.43
CA ASP A 828 -10.77 -9.57 -0.23
C ASP A 828 -9.39 -9.48 -0.93
N HIS A 829 -9.05 -10.51 -1.70
CA HIS A 829 -7.83 -10.60 -2.49
C HIS A 829 -8.13 -11.05 -3.92
N SER A 830 -7.50 -10.39 -4.88
CA SER A 830 -7.49 -10.85 -6.26
C SER A 830 -6.48 -11.99 -6.43
N PHE A 831 -6.90 -13.10 -7.02
CA PHE A 831 -6.03 -14.24 -7.29
C PHE A 831 -6.25 -14.79 -8.70
N GLN A 832 -5.23 -15.48 -9.23
CA GLN A 832 -5.33 -16.15 -10.52
C GLN A 832 -6.23 -17.38 -10.36
N ILE A 833 -7.44 -17.32 -10.93
CA ILE A 833 -8.37 -18.45 -10.86
C ILE A 833 -8.02 -19.53 -11.90
N GLY A 834 -7.51 -19.11 -13.06
CA GLY A 834 -7.16 -20.02 -14.14
C GLY A 834 -6.47 -19.35 -15.30
N SER A 835 -6.11 -20.15 -16.30
CA SER A 835 -5.59 -19.67 -17.57
C SER A 835 -6.23 -20.38 -18.76
N ALA A 836 -6.33 -19.64 -19.86
CA ALA A 836 -6.71 -20.14 -21.17
C ALA A 836 -5.50 -20.00 -22.10
N THR A 837 -5.29 -20.96 -23.00
CA THR A 837 -4.14 -20.98 -23.91
C THR A 837 -4.61 -21.11 -25.34
N ILE A 838 -4.01 -20.36 -26.26
CA ILE A 838 -4.25 -20.43 -27.69
C ILE A 838 -2.93 -20.61 -28.45
N PHE A 839 -2.99 -21.29 -29.60
CA PHE A 839 -1.90 -21.40 -30.56
C PHE A 839 -2.20 -20.46 -31.74
N PRO A 840 -1.44 -19.37 -31.93
CA PRO A 840 -1.77 -18.31 -32.87
C PRO A 840 -1.28 -18.58 -34.31
N GLU A 841 -0.99 -19.83 -34.68
CA GLU A 841 -0.44 -20.19 -36.00
C GLU A 841 -1.32 -19.70 -37.16
N TYR A 842 -2.64 -19.76 -37.01
CA TYR A 842 -3.60 -19.30 -38.01
C TYR A 842 -3.52 -17.79 -38.28
N LEU A 843 -2.97 -16.99 -37.35
CA LEU A 843 -2.78 -15.55 -37.53
C LEU A 843 -1.71 -15.22 -38.58
N LEU A 844 -0.87 -16.20 -38.96
CA LEU A 844 0.09 -16.07 -40.05
C LEU A 844 -0.58 -15.95 -41.41
N TYR A 845 -1.83 -16.38 -41.55
CA TYR A 845 -2.55 -16.51 -42.81
C TYR A 845 -3.64 -15.43 -43.00
N ASN A 846 -3.59 -14.33 -42.24
CA ASN A 846 -4.66 -13.31 -42.23
C ASN A 846 -6.08 -13.87 -41.95
N LEU A 847 -6.17 -14.93 -41.15
CA LEU A 847 -7.45 -15.54 -40.77
C LEU A 847 -8.00 -14.92 -39.49
N GLU A 848 -9.30 -14.63 -39.51
CA GLU A 848 -10.05 -14.32 -38.29
C GLU A 848 -10.19 -15.58 -37.42
N THR A 849 -10.36 -15.40 -36.11
CA THR A 849 -10.64 -16.52 -35.22
C THR A 849 -12.03 -17.08 -35.51
N ASP A 850 -12.11 -18.37 -35.84
CA ASP A 850 -13.37 -19.05 -36.08
C ASP A 850 -14.30 -18.98 -34.86
N SER A 851 -15.62 -19.00 -35.14
CA SER A 851 -16.65 -18.93 -34.10
C SER A 851 -16.53 -20.05 -33.06
N ASP A 852 -16.11 -21.24 -33.49
CA ASP A 852 -15.98 -22.42 -32.63
C ASP A 852 -14.71 -22.36 -31.74
N ASP A 853 -13.66 -21.70 -32.22
CA ASP A 853 -12.37 -21.53 -31.52
C ASP A 853 -12.31 -20.26 -30.65
N SER A 854 -13.28 -19.37 -30.82
CA SER A 854 -13.40 -18.14 -30.01
C SER A 854 -13.62 -18.41 -28.52
N GLN A 855 -14.05 -19.62 -28.14
CA GLN A 855 -14.39 -19.99 -26.76
C GLN A 855 -13.30 -20.86 -26.12
N LEU A 856 -12.31 -20.21 -25.51
CA LEU A 856 -11.17 -20.88 -24.89
C LEU A 856 -11.54 -21.45 -23.51
N ASN A 857 -11.24 -22.73 -23.28
CA ASN A 857 -11.44 -23.35 -21.98
C ASN A 857 -10.43 -22.81 -20.97
N VAL A 858 -10.93 -22.18 -19.91
CA VAL A 858 -10.12 -21.72 -18.77
C VAL A 858 -9.89 -22.89 -17.84
N LYS A 859 -8.64 -23.31 -17.67
CA LYS A 859 -8.24 -24.36 -16.75
C LYS A 859 -7.86 -23.75 -15.40
N LEU A 860 -8.24 -24.42 -14.30
CA LEU A 860 -7.84 -24.01 -12.96
C LEU A 860 -6.31 -23.89 -12.88
N ALA A 861 -5.79 -22.86 -12.21
CA ALA A 861 -4.34 -22.65 -12.12
C ALA A 861 -3.62 -23.69 -11.23
N ILE A 862 -4.39 -24.55 -10.56
CA ILE A 862 -3.95 -25.50 -9.53
C ILE A 862 -4.58 -26.88 -9.84
N PRO A 863 -3.96 -28.01 -9.46
CA PRO A 863 -4.56 -29.34 -9.61
C PRO A 863 -5.96 -29.42 -8.96
N PRO A 864 -6.96 -30.05 -9.61
CA PRO A 864 -6.85 -30.96 -10.76
C PRO A 864 -6.86 -30.31 -12.17
N PHE A 865 -6.49 -29.03 -12.35
CA PHE A 865 -6.42 -28.33 -13.66
C PHE A 865 -7.68 -28.48 -14.52
N ASN A 866 -8.82 -28.66 -13.86
CA ASN A 866 -10.11 -28.84 -14.50
C ASN A 866 -10.56 -27.55 -15.19
N THR A 867 -11.37 -27.70 -16.25
CA THR A 867 -11.99 -26.55 -16.89
C THR A 867 -13.02 -25.91 -15.94
N ILE A 868 -12.82 -24.63 -15.66
CA ILE A 868 -13.64 -23.84 -14.72
C ILE A 868 -14.50 -22.77 -15.41
N GLY A 869 -14.32 -22.56 -16.70
CA GLY A 869 -15.06 -21.57 -17.46
C GLY A 869 -14.61 -21.51 -18.92
N LYS A 870 -15.25 -20.63 -19.70
CA LYS A 870 -14.89 -20.36 -21.08
C LYS A 870 -14.64 -18.87 -21.29
N LEU A 871 -13.45 -18.52 -21.76
CA LEU A 871 -13.04 -17.15 -22.08
C LEU A 871 -13.24 -16.92 -23.58
N GLN A 872 -13.98 -15.88 -23.92
CA GLN A 872 -14.22 -15.51 -25.31
C GLN A 872 -13.13 -14.56 -25.82
N VAL A 873 -12.34 -15.03 -26.77
CA VAL A 873 -11.22 -14.30 -27.39
C VAL A 873 -11.37 -14.36 -28.90
N VAL A 874 -11.27 -13.21 -29.56
CA VAL A 874 -11.36 -13.09 -31.03
C VAL A 874 -10.20 -12.24 -31.54
N TRP A 875 -9.48 -12.76 -32.53
CA TRP A 875 -8.50 -12.03 -33.32
C TRP A 875 -9.07 -11.73 -34.70
N THR A 876 -9.10 -10.46 -35.10
CA THR A 876 -9.58 -10.02 -36.42
C THR A 876 -8.43 -9.32 -37.16
N PRO A 877 -8.09 -9.72 -38.40
CA PRO A 877 -7.04 -9.07 -39.19
C PRO A 877 -7.47 -7.66 -39.60
N LEU A 878 -6.52 -6.72 -39.67
CA LEU A 878 -6.77 -5.35 -40.12
C LEU A 878 -5.77 -4.94 -41.21
N SER A 879 -6.24 -4.17 -42.19
CA SER A 879 -5.42 -3.60 -43.27
C SER A 879 -4.69 -2.31 -42.87
N SER A 880 -5.00 -1.74 -41.69
CA SER A 880 -4.40 -0.52 -41.17
C SER A 880 -4.36 -0.54 -39.64
N PRO A 881 -3.35 0.10 -39.00
CA PRO A 881 -3.31 0.31 -37.55
C PRO A 881 -4.47 1.15 -37.01
N ASP A 882 -5.04 2.01 -37.86
CA ASP A 882 -6.24 2.79 -37.57
C ASP A 882 -7.49 1.99 -37.98
N SER A 883 -8.24 1.49 -36.98
CA SER A 883 -9.41 0.63 -37.18
C SER A 883 -10.53 1.31 -37.98
N GLU A 884 -10.59 2.64 -38.03
CA GLU A 884 -11.58 3.38 -38.83
C GLU A 884 -11.23 3.41 -40.33
N ARG A 885 -10.01 3.02 -40.70
CA ARG A 885 -9.51 2.97 -42.10
C ARG A 885 -9.34 1.53 -42.61
N HIS A 886 -9.96 0.57 -41.92
CA HIS A 886 -9.91 -0.81 -42.33
C HIS A 886 -10.78 -1.03 -43.57
N GLU A 887 -10.15 -1.52 -44.63
CA GLU A 887 -10.80 -1.99 -45.86
C GLU A 887 -10.41 -3.46 -46.07
N GLU A 888 -11.39 -4.37 -46.11
CA GLU A 888 -11.17 -5.82 -46.28
C GLU A 888 -10.46 -6.15 -47.60
N GLU A 889 -10.71 -5.37 -48.65
CA GLU A 889 -10.08 -5.53 -49.98
C GLU A 889 -8.56 -5.25 -49.98
N HIS A 890 -8.05 -4.63 -48.91
CA HIS A 890 -6.62 -4.30 -48.76
C HIS A 890 -5.88 -5.27 -47.83
N LEU A 891 -6.51 -6.36 -47.38
CA LEU A 891 -5.82 -7.43 -46.69
C LEU A 891 -4.95 -8.20 -47.69
N LEU A 892 -3.71 -8.49 -47.30
CA LEU A 892 -2.80 -9.31 -48.10
C LEU A 892 -3.30 -10.75 -48.10
N ASP A 893 -3.39 -11.35 -49.28
CA ASP A 893 -3.64 -12.78 -49.44
C ASP A 893 -2.35 -13.55 -49.19
N ILE A 894 -2.35 -14.43 -48.20
CA ILE A 894 -1.17 -15.12 -47.69
C ILE A 894 -1.36 -16.63 -47.85
N GLU A 895 -0.64 -17.22 -48.80
CA GLU A 895 -0.65 -18.66 -49.01
C GLU A 895 0.40 -19.36 -48.14
N THR A 896 1.53 -18.70 -47.87
CA THR A 896 2.62 -19.22 -47.06
C THR A 896 3.11 -18.19 -46.02
N PRO A 897 3.55 -18.62 -44.81
CA PRO A 897 4.04 -17.69 -43.79
C PRO A 897 5.19 -16.78 -44.27
N ASP A 898 5.98 -17.24 -45.25
CA ASP A 898 7.07 -16.46 -45.84
C ASP A 898 6.58 -15.23 -46.63
N ASP A 899 5.34 -15.24 -47.12
CA ASP A 899 4.74 -14.09 -47.83
C ASP A 899 4.52 -12.89 -46.88
N LEU A 900 4.51 -13.14 -45.57
CA LEU A 900 4.39 -12.12 -44.54
C LEU A 900 5.73 -11.38 -44.31
N LEU A 901 6.88 -11.96 -44.68
CA LEU A 901 8.20 -11.40 -44.40
C LEU A 901 8.38 -10.00 -45.02
N GLY A 902 8.78 -9.04 -44.19
CA GLY A 902 9.00 -7.66 -44.61
C GLY A 902 7.73 -6.80 -44.73
N ASN A 903 6.55 -7.43 -44.79
CA ASN A 903 5.25 -6.75 -44.82
C ASN A 903 4.77 -6.36 -43.41
N SER A 904 3.76 -5.49 -43.34
CA SER A 904 3.15 -5.11 -42.07
C SER A 904 2.13 -6.16 -41.61
N TRP A 905 2.05 -6.37 -40.30
CA TRP A 905 1.09 -7.28 -39.68
C TRP A 905 0.26 -6.49 -38.67
N THR A 906 -1.07 -6.55 -38.80
CA THR A 906 -1.98 -5.81 -37.94
C THR A 906 -3.19 -6.65 -37.59
N TYR A 907 -3.45 -6.82 -36.29
CA TYR A 907 -4.61 -7.55 -35.81
C TYR A 907 -5.25 -6.85 -34.62
N LYS A 908 -6.58 -6.89 -34.58
CA LYS A 908 -7.37 -6.49 -33.43
C LYS A 908 -7.67 -7.71 -32.57
N LEU A 909 -7.19 -7.71 -31.33
CA LEU A 909 -7.58 -8.66 -30.30
C LEU A 909 -8.77 -8.12 -29.51
N GLN A 910 -9.81 -8.92 -29.39
CA GLN A 910 -10.96 -8.68 -28.54
C GLN A 910 -11.06 -9.76 -27.46
N ILE A 911 -11.11 -9.34 -26.19
CA ILE A 911 -11.41 -10.23 -25.06
C ILE A 911 -12.78 -9.80 -24.54
N GLN A 912 -13.81 -10.58 -24.87
CA GLN A 912 -15.20 -10.13 -24.71
C GLN A 912 -15.72 -10.42 -23.31
N ALA A 913 -15.78 -11.69 -22.92
CA ALA A 913 -16.33 -12.12 -21.65
C ALA A 913 -15.76 -13.47 -21.23
N ILE A 914 -15.90 -13.80 -19.95
CA ILE A 914 -15.72 -15.16 -19.45
C ILE A 914 -17.06 -15.66 -18.93
N SER A 915 -17.34 -16.94 -19.13
CA SER A 915 -18.58 -17.58 -18.69
C SER A 915 -18.32 -18.83 -17.86
N GLY A 916 -19.25 -19.12 -16.95
CA GLY A 916 -19.28 -20.37 -16.21
C GLY A 916 -18.33 -20.45 -15.02
N LEU A 917 -17.83 -19.32 -14.49
CA LEU A 917 -16.95 -19.33 -13.32
C LEU A 917 -17.60 -20.03 -12.11
N PRO A 918 -16.82 -20.74 -11.29
CA PRO A 918 -17.33 -21.53 -10.17
C PRO A 918 -17.86 -20.65 -9.03
N LEU A 919 -17.35 -19.43 -8.91
CA LEU A 919 -17.68 -18.45 -7.89
C LEU A 919 -18.24 -17.16 -8.51
N ILE A 920 -18.97 -16.39 -7.71
CA ILE A 920 -19.44 -15.07 -8.10
C ILE A 920 -18.30 -14.11 -7.84
N THR A 921 -17.91 -13.33 -8.85
CA THR A 921 -16.82 -12.37 -8.72
C THR A 921 -17.35 -11.04 -8.20
N GLU A 922 -16.61 -10.34 -7.35
CA GLU A 922 -16.78 -8.90 -7.12
C GLU A 922 -16.13 -8.13 -8.27
N SER A 923 -14.92 -8.55 -8.63
CA SER A 923 -14.17 -7.98 -9.75
C SER A 923 -13.40 -9.06 -10.52
N ALA A 924 -13.16 -8.83 -11.80
CA ALA A 924 -12.35 -9.71 -12.64
C ALA A 924 -11.52 -8.92 -13.66
N TYR A 925 -10.34 -9.41 -14.01
CA TYR A 925 -9.54 -8.92 -15.13
C TYR A 925 -8.74 -10.06 -15.77
N CYS A 926 -8.26 -9.85 -17.00
CA CYS A 926 -7.45 -10.81 -17.75
C CYS A 926 -6.09 -10.19 -18.10
N GLN A 927 -5.04 -10.99 -18.09
CA GLN A 927 -3.69 -10.60 -18.50
C GLN A 927 -3.17 -11.55 -19.56
N TYR A 928 -2.40 -11.05 -20.52
CA TYR A 928 -1.71 -11.88 -21.49
C TYR A 928 -0.38 -11.23 -21.88
N GLU A 929 0.60 -12.05 -22.23
CA GLU A 929 1.89 -11.59 -22.73
C GLU A 929 1.94 -11.76 -24.24
N PHE A 930 2.38 -10.73 -24.95
CA PHE A 930 2.57 -10.76 -26.40
C PHE A 930 3.90 -10.09 -26.74
N LEU A 931 4.80 -10.83 -27.40
CA LEU A 931 6.18 -10.38 -27.73
C LEU A 931 7.01 -9.84 -26.55
N GLY A 932 6.81 -10.39 -25.35
CA GLY A 932 7.52 -9.96 -24.14
C GLY A 932 6.94 -8.71 -23.47
N GLU A 933 5.84 -8.17 -23.99
CA GLU A 933 5.07 -7.10 -23.35
C GLU A 933 3.81 -7.67 -22.67
N LEU A 934 3.55 -7.24 -21.44
CA LEU A 934 2.40 -7.68 -20.65
C LEU A 934 1.22 -6.72 -20.85
N PHE A 935 0.11 -7.26 -21.33
CA PHE A 935 -1.16 -6.56 -21.52
C PHE A 935 -2.15 -6.95 -20.43
N THR A 936 -2.96 -6.01 -19.97
CA THR A 936 -3.96 -6.22 -18.91
C THR A 936 -5.27 -5.56 -19.30
N THR A 937 -6.38 -6.30 -19.21
CA THR A 937 -7.72 -5.74 -19.45
C THR A 937 -8.13 -4.80 -18.32
N GLU A 938 -9.18 -4.01 -18.55
CA GLU A 938 -9.82 -3.28 -17.46
C GLU A 938 -10.38 -4.27 -16.42
N THR A 939 -10.34 -3.86 -15.16
CA THR A 939 -11.02 -4.58 -14.08
C THR A 939 -12.51 -4.29 -14.16
N VAL A 940 -13.31 -5.34 -14.30
CA VAL A 940 -14.77 -5.25 -14.31
C VAL A 940 -15.33 -5.63 -12.96
N GLU A 941 -16.00 -4.68 -12.32
CA GLU A 941 -16.67 -4.82 -11.02
C GLU A 941 -18.13 -5.23 -11.26
N GLN A 942 -18.38 -6.55 -11.31
CA GLN A 942 -19.69 -7.11 -11.61
C GLN A 942 -19.93 -8.33 -10.72
N HIS A 943 -21.01 -8.31 -9.93
CA HIS A 943 -21.44 -9.41 -9.05
C HIS A 943 -22.05 -10.57 -9.85
N THR A 944 -21.22 -11.24 -10.65
CA THR A 944 -21.65 -12.27 -11.61
C THR A 944 -20.64 -13.42 -11.69
N ARG A 945 -21.08 -14.55 -12.25
CA ARG A 945 -20.19 -15.66 -12.67
C ARG A 945 -19.71 -15.51 -14.11
N ASN A 946 -20.22 -14.50 -14.81
CA ASN A 946 -19.97 -14.27 -16.22
C ASN A 946 -19.52 -12.82 -16.48
N PRO A 947 -18.36 -12.39 -15.96
CA PRO A 947 -17.91 -11.02 -16.16
C PRO A 947 -17.62 -10.72 -17.63
N VAL A 948 -18.06 -9.55 -18.08
CA VAL A 948 -17.89 -9.05 -19.45
C VAL A 948 -16.83 -7.98 -19.45
N PHE A 949 -15.68 -8.23 -20.10
CA PHE A 949 -14.52 -7.33 -20.15
C PHE A 949 -14.66 -6.22 -21.21
N GLY A 950 -15.18 -6.56 -22.39
CA GLY A 950 -15.29 -5.62 -23.51
C GLY A 950 -13.96 -4.99 -23.93
N TYR A 951 -12.86 -5.74 -23.81
CA TYR A 951 -11.51 -5.26 -24.10
C TYR A 951 -11.19 -5.38 -25.59
N GLU A 952 -10.60 -4.33 -26.17
CA GLU A 952 -10.13 -4.30 -27.55
C GLU A 952 -8.72 -3.69 -27.60
N TYR A 953 -7.82 -4.30 -28.37
CA TYR A 953 -6.47 -3.78 -28.59
C TYR A 953 -5.96 -4.16 -29.98
N VAL A 954 -5.29 -3.21 -30.65
CA VAL A 954 -4.70 -3.44 -31.98
C VAL A 954 -3.21 -3.66 -31.83
N HIS A 955 -2.75 -4.87 -32.17
CA HIS A 955 -1.35 -5.20 -32.30
C HIS A 955 -0.89 -4.86 -33.72
N HIS A 956 0.20 -4.10 -33.84
CA HIS A 956 0.76 -3.68 -35.12
C HIS A 956 2.27 -3.87 -35.17
N ILE A 957 2.74 -4.46 -36.27
CA ILE A 957 4.15 -4.65 -36.60
C ILE A 957 4.38 -4.06 -37.98
N GLU A 958 5.26 -3.07 -38.04
CA GLU A 958 5.54 -2.32 -39.28
C GLU A 958 6.20 -3.21 -40.34
N SER A 959 7.08 -4.13 -39.92
CA SER A 959 7.76 -5.07 -40.80
C SER A 959 8.03 -6.39 -40.08
N VAL A 960 7.45 -7.47 -40.59
CA VAL A 960 7.56 -8.82 -40.03
C VAL A 960 8.95 -9.40 -40.25
N THR A 961 9.50 -10.01 -39.19
CA THR A 961 10.81 -10.68 -39.19
C THR A 961 10.66 -12.20 -39.09
N PRO A 962 11.68 -13.00 -39.48
CA PRO A 962 11.64 -14.46 -39.30
C PRO A 962 11.37 -14.87 -37.84
N ASN A 963 11.96 -14.16 -36.88
CA ASN A 963 11.72 -14.40 -35.45
C ASN A 963 10.26 -14.16 -35.04
N PHE A 964 9.54 -13.27 -35.71
CA PHE A 964 8.12 -13.02 -35.45
C PHE A 964 7.24 -14.14 -36.03
N ILE A 965 7.60 -14.67 -37.20
CA ILE A 965 6.94 -15.85 -37.76
C ILE A 965 7.13 -17.05 -36.84
N ASP A 966 8.37 -17.29 -36.38
CA ASP A 966 8.67 -18.34 -35.39
C ASP A 966 7.88 -18.17 -34.09
N PHE A 967 7.66 -16.91 -33.66
CA PHE A 967 6.84 -16.60 -32.49
C PHE A 967 5.38 -17.07 -32.70
N LEU A 968 4.73 -16.67 -33.79
CA LEU A 968 3.34 -17.06 -34.05
C LEU A 968 3.18 -18.54 -34.37
N GLN A 969 4.19 -19.17 -34.98
CA GLN A 969 4.16 -20.58 -35.36
C GLN A 969 4.34 -21.53 -34.18
N PHE A 970 5.24 -21.21 -33.24
CA PHE A 970 5.66 -22.16 -32.20
C PHE A 970 5.39 -21.74 -30.77
N GLN A 971 5.01 -20.48 -30.53
CA GLN A 971 4.69 -20.00 -29.18
C GLN A 971 3.20 -19.94 -28.95
N ARG A 972 2.80 -20.32 -27.72
CA ARG A 972 1.41 -20.22 -27.26
C ARG A 972 1.19 -18.89 -26.54
N ILE A 973 0.01 -18.31 -26.73
CA ILE A 973 -0.41 -17.14 -25.96
C ILE A 973 -1.25 -17.63 -24.78
N GLU A 974 -0.88 -17.23 -23.56
CA GLU A 974 -1.61 -17.56 -22.34
C GLU A 974 -2.38 -16.33 -21.84
N PHE A 975 -3.69 -16.50 -21.66
CA PHE A 975 -4.58 -15.56 -21.01
C PHE A 975 -4.81 -15.98 -19.57
N GLN A 976 -4.28 -15.20 -18.63
CA GLN A 976 -4.40 -15.42 -17.19
C GLN A 976 -5.58 -14.63 -16.64
N VAL A 977 -6.52 -15.32 -16.00
CA VAL A 977 -7.74 -14.71 -15.46
C VAL A 977 -7.58 -14.54 -13.96
N PHE A 978 -7.77 -13.30 -13.50
CA PHE A 978 -7.73 -12.92 -12.09
C PHE A 978 -9.10 -12.48 -11.63
N VAL A 979 -9.48 -12.92 -10.43
CA VAL A 979 -10.79 -12.57 -9.84
C VAL A 979 -10.64 -12.24 -8.37
N THR A 980 -11.52 -11.36 -7.90
CA THR A 980 -11.84 -11.17 -6.48
C THR A 980 -13.23 -11.77 -6.27
N PRO A 981 -13.44 -12.68 -5.30
CA PRO A 981 -14.74 -13.27 -5.05
C PRO A 981 -15.69 -12.26 -4.39
N TYR A 982 -16.98 -12.32 -4.73
CA TYR A 982 -18.03 -11.58 -4.04
C TYR A 982 -18.57 -12.39 -2.88
N ILE A 983 -18.43 -11.87 -1.67
CA ILE A 983 -18.84 -12.55 -0.45
C ILE A 983 -20.35 -12.36 -0.26
N MET A 984 -21.14 -13.40 -0.58
CA MET A 984 -22.61 -13.33 -0.53
C MET A 984 -23.18 -13.32 0.89
N ASN A 985 -22.53 -13.99 1.84
CA ASN A 985 -23.05 -14.23 3.19
C ASN A 985 -21.97 -13.96 4.25
N LEU A 986 -21.74 -12.69 4.56
CA LEU A 986 -20.96 -12.34 5.75
C LEU A 986 -21.72 -12.81 7.01
N PRO A 987 -21.03 -13.40 7.99
CA PRO A 987 -21.62 -13.75 9.27
C PRO A 987 -22.29 -12.53 9.91
N LYS A 988 -23.54 -12.70 10.35
CA LYS A 988 -24.34 -11.61 10.92
C LYS A 988 -23.92 -11.26 12.34
N ASP A 989 -23.31 -12.21 13.04
CA ASP A 989 -22.76 -12.01 14.38
C ASP A 989 -21.43 -11.27 14.29
N VAL A 990 -21.35 -10.11 14.94
CA VAL A 990 -20.11 -9.33 15.01
C VAL A 990 -19.12 -10.04 15.93
N ILE A 991 -17.84 -10.03 15.57
CA ILE A 991 -16.76 -10.48 16.43
C ILE A 991 -16.62 -9.46 17.56
N SER A 992 -17.16 -9.79 18.73
CA SER A 992 -17.20 -8.89 19.87
C SER A 992 -17.22 -9.64 21.20
N THR A 993 -16.99 -8.90 22.28
CA THR A 993 -17.15 -9.41 23.65
C THR A 993 -18.61 -9.56 24.08
N THR A 994 -19.57 -9.17 23.22
CA THR A 994 -21.00 -9.46 23.42
C THR A 994 -21.40 -10.80 22.81
N ASN A 995 -20.55 -11.41 21.98
CA ASN A 995 -20.79 -12.73 21.41
C ASN A 995 -20.43 -13.82 22.43
N SER A 996 -21.46 -14.43 23.03
CA SER A 996 -21.30 -15.46 24.07
C SER A 996 -20.41 -16.64 23.67
N VAL A 997 -20.39 -17.03 22.40
CA VAL A 997 -19.56 -18.13 21.89
C VAL A 997 -18.08 -17.72 21.88
N ILE A 998 -17.79 -16.51 21.40
CA ILE A 998 -16.42 -15.97 21.39
C ILE A 998 -15.91 -15.77 22.82
N VAL A 999 -16.76 -15.26 23.71
CA VAL A 999 -16.41 -15.11 25.14
C VAL A 999 -16.14 -16.47 25.79
N ALA A 1000 -16.93 -17.49 25.48
CA ALA A 1000 -16.71 -18.85 25.99
C ALA A 1000 -15.42 -19.47 25.44
N ASN A 1001 -15.10 -19.24 24.16
CA ASN A 1001 -13.89 -19.77 23.53
C ASN A 1001 -12.61 -19.07 23.99
N LEU A 1002 -12.69 -17.77 24.34
CA LEU A 1002 -11.54 -16.94 24.68
C LEU A 1002 -11.37 -16.68 26.18
N GLY A 1003 -12.40 -16.91 27.00
CA GLY A 1003 -12.38 -16.63 28.43
C GLY A 1003 -11.83 -17.77 29.27
N ASP A 1004 -10.92 -17.47 30.20
CA ASP A 1004 -10.49 -18.40 31.25
C ASP A 1004 -11.53 -18.43 32.37
N ARG A 1005 -12.46 -19.40 32.32
CA ARG A 1005 -13.19 -19.84 33.51
C ARG A 1005 -13.10 -21.35 33.63
N GLU A 1006 -12.28 -21.81 34.58
CA GLU A 1006 -12.37 -23.17 35.10
C GLU A 1006 -13.77 -23.41 35.67
N GLY A 1007 -14.35 -24.53 35.26
CA GLY A 1007 -15.61 -25.01 35.76
C GLY A 1007 -16.37 -25.68 34.63
N SER A 1008 -16.19 -26.99 34.52
CA SER A 1008 -17.22 -27.88 34.00
C SER A 1008 -18.52 -27.64 34.79
N MET A 1009 -19.27 -26.62 34.42
CA MET A 1009 -20.71 -26.65 34.55
C MET A 1009 -21.19 -27.25 33.24
N GLU A 1010 -21.68 -28.50 33.30
CA GLU A 1010 -22.88 -28.82 32.55
C GLU A 1010 -23.76 -27.58 32.61
N ALA A 1011 -24.03 -26.96 31.46
CA ALA A 1011 -24.87 -25.79 31.39
C ALA A 1011 -26.22 -26.19 32.00
N SER A 1012 -26.44 -25.90 33.29
CA SER A 1012 -27.76 -25.92 33.86
C SER A 1012 -28.44 -24.66 33.37
N VAL A 1013 -28.77 -24.64 32.07
CA VAL A 1013 -29.86 -23.83 31.56
C VAL A 1013 -31.02 -24.17 32.47
N SER A 1014 -31.56 -23.17 33.17
CA SER A 1014 -32.62 -23.46 34.13
C SER A 1014 -33.76 -24.16 33.39
N ARG A 1015 -34.43 -25.12 34.03
CA ARG A 1015 -35.56 -25.81 33.40
C ARG A 1015 -36.60 -24.82 32.86
N ALA A 1016 -36.74 -23.65 33.50
CA ALA A 1016 -37.60 -22.57 33.06
C ALA A 1016 -37.13 -21.96 31.73
N ASP A 1017 -35.83 -21.71 31.55
CA ASP A 1017 -35.28 -21.17 30.30
C ASP A 1017 -35.39 -22.17 29.14
N LEU A 1018 -35.20 -23.47 29.42
CA LEU A 1018 -35.44 -24.54 28.45
C LEU A 1018 -36.93 -24.65 28.10
N GLU A 1019 -37.83 -24.52 29.07
CA GLU A 1019 -39.28 -24.55 28.85
C GLU A 1019 -39.74 -23.34 28.00
N ASP A 1020 -39.22 -22.14 28.26
CA ASP A 1020 -39.49 -20.93 27.47
C ASP A 1020 -38.91 -21.02 26.06
N TRP A 1021 -37.74 -21.62 25.90
CA TRP A 1021 -37.16 -21.83 24.57
C TRP A 1021 -37.92 -22.89 23.79
N CYS A 1022 -38.37 -23.97 24.46
CA CYS A 1022 -39.24 -24.98 23.87
C CYS A 1022 -40.62 -24.40 23.49
N MET A 1023 -41.16 -23.46 24.27
CA MET A 1023 -42.39 -22.76 23.90
C MET A 1023 -42.19 -21.88 22.66
N ARG A 1024 -41.11 -21.10 22.59
CA ARG A 1024 -40.79 -20.28 21.42
C ARG A 1024 -40.62 -21.11 20.16
N LEU A 1025 -39.86 -22.20 20.23
CA LEU A 1025 -39.69 -23.13 19.11
C LEU A 1025 -40.99 -23.82 18.70
N LYS A 1026 -41.90 -24.10 19.64
CA LYS A 1026 -43.24 -24.62 19.31
C LYS A 1026 -44.09 -23.59 18.59
N THR A 1027 -44.00 -22.32 18.96
CA THR A 1027 -44.70 -21.22 18.27
C THR A 1027 -44.14 -21.04 16.87
N GLU A 1028 -42.81 -20.96 16.70
CA GLU A 1028 -42.18 -20.84 15.39
C GLU A 1028 -42.48 -22.06 14.48
N LEU A 1029 -42.50 -23.26 15.04
CA LEU A 1029 -42.90 -24.47 14.31
C LEU A 1029 -44.36 -24.40 13.87
N GLN A 1030 -45.24 -23.79 14.68
CA GLN A 1030 -46.64 -23.61 14.37
C GLN A 1030 -46.82 -22.57 13.25
N ASP A 1031 -46.13 -21.44 13.34
CA ASP A 1031 -46.13 -20.39 12.30
C ASP A 1031 -45.62 -20.96 10.97
N ALA A 1032 -44.50 -21.69 10.99
CA ALA A 1032 -43.97 -22.36 9.80
C ALA A 1032 -44.93 -23.40 9.22
N ARG A 1033 -45.72 -24.10 10.05
CA ARG A 1033 -46.76 -25.03 9.59
C ARG A 1033 -47.93 -24.30 8.94
N GLU A 1034 -48.33 -23.16 9.48
CA GLU A 1034 -49.38 -22.31 8.90
C GLU A 1034 -48.94 -21.72 7.56
N ASP A 1035 -47.68 -21.27 7.46
CA ASP A 1035 -47.08 -20.81 6.21
C ASP A 1035 -47.02 -21.93 5.16
N ILE A 1036 -46.60 -23.14 5.56
CA ILE A 1036 -46.62 -24.30 4.66
C ILE A 1036 -48.05 -24.59 4.21
N LEU A 1037 -49.04 -24.55 5.10
CA LEU A 1037 -50.44 -24.79 4.75
C LEU A 1037 -50.99 -23.71 3.79
N PHE A 1038 -50.61 -22.46 4.02
CA PHE A 1038 -50.93 -21.34 3.14
C PHE A 1038 -50.31 -21.53 1.75
N LEU A 1039 -49.04 -21.89 1.68
CA LEU A 1039 -48.32 -22.17 0.44
C LEU A 1039 -48.90 -23.38 -0.29
N GLN A 1040 -49.32 -24.43 0.42
CA GLN A 1040 -49.99 -25.59 -0.15
C GLN A 1040 -51.35 -25.22 -0.75
N LYS A 1041 -52.14 -24.39 -0.07
CA LYS A 1041 -53.40 -23.85 -0.61
C LYS A 1041 -53.19 -22.94 -1.81
N ALA A 1042 -52.19 -22.07 -1.77
CA ALA A 1042 -51.82 -21.20 -2.88
C ALA A 1042 -51.40 -22.03 -4.11
N TYR A 1043 -50.59 -23.07 -3.89
CA TYR A 1043 -50.19 -24.03 -4.92
C TYR A 1043 -51.40 -24.77 -5.53
N GLN A 1044 -52.32 -25.26 -4.69
CA GLN A 1044 -53.52 -25.94 -5.16
C GLN A 1044 -54.46 -25.00 -5.92
N THR A 1045 -54.57 -23.74 -5.49
CA THR A 1045 -55.38 -22.72 -6.18
C THR A 1045 -54.78 -22.37 -7.54
N ALA A 1046 -53.45 -22.29 -7.64
CA ALA A 1046 -52.76 -21.93 -8.88
C ALA A 1046 -52.67 -23.08 -9.90
N THR A 1047 -52.58 -24.34 -9.44
CA THR A 1047 -52.28 -25.50 -10.31
C THR A 1047 -53.41 -26.53 -10.40
N GLY A 1048 -54.42 -26.44 -9.54
CA GLY A 1048 -55.52 -27.40 -9.45
C GLY A 1048 -55.14 -28.77 -8.86
N ARG A 1049 -53.92 -28.93 -8.34
CA ARG A 1049 -53.39 -30.19 -7.78
C ARG A 1049 -52.90 -30.01 -6.34
N GLU A 1050 -52.96 -31.07 -5.54
CA GLU A 1050 -52.38 -31.05 -4.17
C GLU A 1050 -50.85 -31.01 -4.22
N ALA A 1051 -50.25 -30.30 -3.26
CA ALA A 1051 -48.80 -30.19 -3.12
C ALA A 1051 -48.17 -31.54 -2.68
N PRO A 1052 -47.03 -31.95 -3.24
CA PRO A 1052 -46.42 -33.25 -2.92
C PRO A 1052 -45.94 -33.33 -1.46
N SER A 1053 -46.36 -34.36 -0.72
CA SER A 1053 -45.97 -34.56 0.68
C SER A 1053 -44.61 -35.27 0.81
N ARG A 1054 -43.63 -34.66 1.49
CA ARG A 1054 -42.36 -35.31 1.84
C ARG A 1054 -42.47 -36.06 3.17
N TYR A 1055 -43.14 -37.20 3.21
CA TYR A 1055 -42.89 -38.19 4.27
C TYR A 1055 -43.04 -39.60 3.70
N GLY A 1056 -41.94 -40.13 3.17
CA GLY A 1056 -41.77 -41.52 2.77
C GLY A 1056 -40.32 -41.94 3.06
N THR A 1057 -40.16 -42.81 4.04
CA THR A 1057 -38.89 -43.39 4.51
C THR A 1057 -38.22 -44.25 3.43
N THR A 1058 -37.21 -43.71 2.76
CA THR A 1058 -36.07 -44.47 2.22
C THR A 1058 -34.89 -43.52 2.05
N ALA A 1059 -33.78 -43.83 2.73
CA ALA A 1059 -32.50 -43.17 2.52
C ALA A 1059 -32.02 -43.38 1.08
N ILE A 1060 -31.57 -42.31 0.42
CA ILE A 1060 -30.38 -42.19 -0.45
C ILE A 1060 -30.26 -40.74 -0.93
N SER A 1061 -29.02 -40.26 -0.93
CA SER A 1061 -28.50 -38.97 -1.39
C SER A 1061 -29.13 -38.43 -2.69
N CYS A 1062 -29.77 -37.25 -2.64
CA CYS A 1062 -29.82 -36.29 -3.74
C CYS A 1062 -30.44 -34.96 -3.31
N THR A 1063 -29.72 -33.84 -3.50
CA THR A 1063 -30.19 -32.49 -3.22
C THR A 1063 -31.34 -32.04 -4.15
N PRO A 1064 -32.25 -31.12 -3.71
CA PRO A 1064 -33.42 -30.65 -4.47
C PRO A 1064 -33.12 -30.11 -5.88
N ARG A 1065 -31.87 -29.69 -6.13
CA ARG A 1065 -31.41 -29.06 -7.36
C ARG A 1065 -31.46 -29.99 -8.59
N LYS A 1066 -31.27 -31.31 -8.40
CA LYS A 1066 -31.31 -32.30 -9.50
C LYS A 1066 -32.74 -32.66 -9.93
N GLN A 1067 -33.71 -32.60 -9.01
CA GLN A 1067 -35.12 -32.81 -9.34
C GLN A 1067 -35.73 -31.61 -10.09
N LEU A 1068 -35.26 -30.40 -9.80
CA LEU A 1068 -35.67 -29.19 -10.51
C LEU A 1068 -35.18 -29.20 -11.97
N THR A 1069 -33.96 -29.69 -12.23
CA THR A 1069 -33.41 -29.79 -13.59
C THR A 1069 -34.11 -30.86 -14.43
N SER A 1070 -34.54 -31.97 -13.84
CA SER A 1070 -35.33 -32.98 -14.55
C SER A 1070 -36.78 -32.53 -14.82
N ALA A 1071 -37.37 -31.70 -13.95
CA ALA A 1071 -38.72 -31.17 -14.14
C ALA A 1071 -38.76 -30.08 -15.22
N LEU A 1072 -37.72 -29.23 -15.32
CA LEU A 1072 -37.59 -28.21 -16.38
C LEU A 1072 -37.41 -28.81 -17.78
N ALA A 1073 -37.00 -30.08 -17.89
CA ALA A 1073 -36.81 -30.75 -19.18
C ALA A 1073 -38.11 -31.33 -19.78
N THR A 1074 -39.23 -31.33 -19.04
CA THR A 1074 -40.46 -32.03 -19.45
C THR A 1074 -41.72 -31.19 -19.50
N ASP A 1075 -41.69 -29.92 -19.10
CA ASP A 1075 -42.86 -29.05 -19.10
C ASP A 1075 -42.77 -27.95 -20.17
N SER A 1076 -43.53 -28.11 -21.25
CA SER A 1076 -43.58 -27.15 -22.36
C SER A 1076 -44.41 -25.89 -22.04
N GLN A 1077 -45.07 -25.80 -20.88
CA GLN A 1077 -45.86 -24.62 -20.49
C GLN A 1077 -45.11 -23.61 -19.61
N LEU A 1078 -43.90 -23.93 -19.13
CA LEU A 1078 -43.05 -23.00 -18.36
C LEU A 1078 -42.00 -22.26 -19.21
N ASN A 1079 -41.94 -22.53 -20.52
CA ASN A 1079 -41.03 -21.89 -21.49
C ASN A 1079 -41.73 -20.89 -22.43
N SER A 1080 -42.90 -20.36 -22.08
CA SER A 1080 -43.56 -19.24 -22.79
C SER A 1080 -43.61 -17.98 -21.95
#